data_AF-A0A316MT70-F1
#
_entry.id   AF-A0A316MT70-F1
#
_cell.length_a   1.000
_cell.length_b   1.000
_cell.length_c   1.000
_cell.angle_alpha   90.00
_cell.angle_beta   90.00
_cell.angle_gamma   90.00
#
_symmetry.space_group_name_H-M   'P 1'
#
loop_
_entity.id
_entity.type
_entity.pdbx_description
1 polymer ?
#
loop_
_entity_poly.entity_id
_entity_poly.type
_entity_poly.pdbx_seq_one_letter_code
_entity_poly.pdbx_strand_id
1 'polypeptide(L)'
;MNSVGPSLLDFSRAAAQAADTSRIKVSGQNVGSTKLPTWASTNHAAMTAFVEAMRRELGSVIADATATRLHAILGDDRPLTARLVRESIDEAVRMAQSGLNGRDRFLSDIDPRHGFSAAFDQAVAPLRGKLDDEGLALLRDAMKQEIITRFPPGADGAGDPAALAGFMSRRSSVSHFCSRMLELPMAGQVGARAGDLVSLALRMGVNTEYGGCLCQALPSLRDLQPQGELKPETIWQGLFGESLPEGMPTQGTAFSDALVRRLDAHLESLVPGKGAVVRDLCAHMPLERAREIVVTGRPVTMNDLSAPGLSLRMGLSAGYSGEQLLARDMGRRMGTTLAGTDSAVISTPPRIEVGGRTFVVGRETPFSFASEADKTSYRQGRPSTLSSGIMGAFREICGGGSAEPRQVEMLGALASQAPMRSLLGTGGVGIFKGVVNTPLTEHSSTTVSVSMGDDGVAHVRISTSEEPDAVCFSGFASVSYDVAPDGTATPTDVVVAPVFGDAAQAIVTQAGENEIPTAELRNNVAEALRAGTISRWEADRLEARLADRIVGPEDLGEAARNMRELRAELSSREFAAYVNSEREMGTISAAEAGFLLSELPRIASQGDLVDFLRGLPGAPVHGAVEHAGTATDFAGRESSLYTFRGLVFRGDSRAPDAIRDAGGFKSKNDLSRPEDLREAQGLGQAIGATGTAGVSCARELGRCLPYCDYGSPYGRGFVYIIDTARLGEGRQAYDMAAISVRNGYKRQDESGGEVNVTDIPHSAVVGWLEIPDADNLRKGDPDGGVAALMDTLEPRYVHFNPQYHA
;
A
#
# COMPACT_ATOMS: atom_id res chain seq x y z
N MET A 1 20.55 -18.93 -65.07
CA MET A 1 19.28 -18.37 -64.56
C MET A 1 18.16 -19.19 -65.16
N ASN A 2 17.63 -20.17 -64.44
CA ASN A 2 16.51 -20.98 -64.92
C ASN A 2 15.22 -20.16 -64.74
N SER A 3 14.54 -19.85 -65.84
CA SER A 3 13.29 -19.09 -65.81
C SER A 3 12.21 -19.89 -65.10
N VAL A 4 11.78 -19.44 -63.92
CA VAL A 4 10.62 -20.02 -63.22
C VAL A 4 9.38 -19.67 -64.05
N GLY A 5 8.64 -20.67 -64.55
CA GLY A 5 7.40 -20.45 -65.29
C GLY A 5 6.29 -19.82 -64.42
N PRO A 6 5.11 -19.51 -64.99
CA PRO A 6 3.97 -18.92 -64.26
C PRO A 6 3.48 -19.80 -63.09
N SER A 7 2.92 -19.17 -62.05
CA SER A 7 2.37 -19.84 -60.85
C SER A 7 0.87 -20.15 -60.98
N LEU A 8 0.32 -21.04 -60.13
CA LEU A 8 -1.13 -21.29 -60.10
C LEU A 8 -1.93 -20.04 -59.72
N LEU A 9 -1.35 -19.14 -58.91
CA LEU A 9 -1.96 -17.86 -58.57
C LEU A 9 -2.13 -16.96 -59.80
N ASP A 10 -1.18 -16.97 -60.73
CA ASP A 10 -1.26 -16.18 -61.98
C ASP A 10 -2.39 -16.69 -62.88
N PHE A 11 -2.54 -18.01 -62.99
CA PHE A 11 -3.66 -18.65 -63.69
C PHE A 11 -5.00 -18.36 -63.01
N SER A 12 -5.05 -18.44 -61.67
CA SER A 12 -6.26 -18.14 -60.90
C SER A 12 -6.71 -16.69 -61.09
N ARG A 13 -5.79 -15.72 -61.02
CA ARG A 13 -6.08 -14.30 -61.26
C ARG A 13 -6.59 -14.03 -62.67
N ALA A 14 -5.91 -14.58 -63.69
CA ALA A 14 -6.31 -14.42 -65.09
C ALA A 14 -7.69 -15.02 -65.37
N ALA A 15 -8.04 -16.14 -64.72
CA ALA A 15 -9.34 -16.76 -64.84
C ALA A 15 -10.43 -16.01 -64.05
N ALA A 16 -10.15 -15.57 -62.82
CA ALA A 16 -11.10 -14.88 -61.95
C ALA A 16 -11.68 -13.61 -62.58
N GLN A 17 -10.86 -12.86 -63.31
CA GLN A 17 -11.25 -11.61 -63.97
C GLN A 17 -11.93 -11.81 -65.33
N ALA A 18 -12.06 -13.06 -65.80
CA ALA A 18 -12.54 -13.39 -67.13
C ALA A 18 -13.88 -14.13 -67.11
N ALA A 19 -14.68 -13.91 -68.16
CA ALA A 19 -15.90 -14.68 -68.40
C ALA A 19 -15.55 -16.16 -68.65
N ASP A 20 -16.43 -17.08 -68.27
CA ASP A 20 -16.20 -18.54 -68.34
C ASP A 20 -15.67 -19.05 -69.68
N THR A 21 -16.13 -18.46 -70.78
CA THR A 21 -15.77 -18.83 -72.15
C THR A 21 -14.47 -18.20 -72.64
N SER A 22 -13.85 -17.34 -71.84
CA SER A 22 -12.58 -16.69 -72.19
C SER A 22 -11.46 -17.72 -72.18
N ARG A 23 -10.56 -17.64 -73.16
CA ARG A 23 -9.43 -18.54 -73.35
C ARG A 23 -8.21 -18.00 -72.62
N ILE A 24 -7.46 -18.87 -71.99
CA ILE A 24 -6.22 -18.53 -71.29
C ILE A 24 -5.04 -18.57 -72.27
N LYS A 25 -4.16 -17.58 -72.16
CA LYS A 25 -2.91 -17.50 -72.92
C LYS A 25 -1.74 -17.25 -71.98
N VAL A 26 -0.59 -17.81 -72.34
CA VAL A 26 0.67 -17.64 -71.61
C VAL A 26 1.70 -17.05 -72.57
N SER A 27 2.37 -15.99 -72.14
CA SER A 27 3.47 -15.36 -72.87
C SER A 27 4.62 -15.08 -71.90
N GLY A 28 5.65 -15.93 -71.95
CA GLY A 28 6.70 -15.94 -70.91
C GLY A 28 6.11 -16.28 -69.55
N GLN A 29 6.28 -15.38 -68.58
CA GLN A 29 5.69 -15.50 -67.24
C GLN A 29 4.28 -14.90 -67.12
N ASN A 30 3.81 -14.16 -68.14
CA ASN A 30 2.52 -13.48 -68.08
C ASN A 30 1.38 -14.42 -68.48
N VAL A 31 0.41 -14.59 -67.58
CA VAL A 31 -0.85 -15.28 -67.85
C VAL A 31 -1.95 -14.25 -68.06
N GLY A 32 -2.72 -14.39 -69.14
CA GLY A 32 -3.84 -13.51 -69.44
C GLY A 32 -5.01 -14.25 -70.06
N SER A 33 -6.12 -13.55 -70.26
CA SER A 33 -7.32 -14.09 -70.88
C SER A 33 -7.68 -13.33 -72.17
N THR A 34 -8.38 -13.99 -73.09
CA THR A 34 -8.88 -13.38 -74.33
C THR A 34 -10.21 -14.01 -74.77
N LYS A 35 -11.08 -13.21 -75.40
CA LYS A 35 -12.27 -13.70 -76.09
C LYS A 35 -11.99 -14.09 -77.55
N LEU A 36 -10.85 -13.67 -78.08
CA LEU A 36 -10.47 -13.93 -79.47
C LEU A 36 -10.05 -15.40 -79.67
N PRO A 37 -10.19 -15.95 -80.89
CA PRO A 37 -9.61 -17.24 -81.26
C PRO A 37 -8.11 -17.29 -80.97
N THR A 38 -7.64 -18.42 -80.44
CA THR A 38 -6.23 -18.68 -80.15
C THR A 38 -5.74 -19.84 -81.00
N TRP A 39 -4.47 -19.77 -81.42
CA TRP A 39 -3.83 -20.83 -82.20
C TRP A 39 -3.57 -22.08 -81.35
N ALA A 40 -3.50 -23.25 -82.00
CA ALA A 40 -3.21 -24.52 -81.32
C ALA A 40 -1.91 -24.46 -80.50
N SER A 41 -0.85 -23.84 -81.04
CA SER A 41 0.41 -23.63 -80.32
C SER A 41 0.27 -22.79 -79.05
N THR A 42 -0.65 -21.81 -79.04
CA THR A 42 -0.95 -20.98 -77.87
C THR A 42 -1.73 -21.77 -76.82
N ASN A 43 -2.66 -22.63 -77.26
CA ASN A 43 -3.44 -23.48 -76.38
C ASN A 43 -2.56 -24.53 -75.69
N HIS A 44 -1.67 -25.17 -76.46
CA HIS A 44 -0.71 -26.13 -75.94
C HIS A 44 0.24 -25.49 -74.92
N ALA A 45 0.81 -24.31 -75.24
CA ALA A 45 1.69 -23.59 -74.32
C ALA A 45 0.98 -23.22 -73.00
N ALA A 46 -0.29 -22.80 -73.05
CA ALA A 46 -1.07 -22.50 -71.86
C ALA A 46 -1.37 -23.75 -71.02
N MET A 47 -1.70 -24.88 -71.67
CA MET A 47 -1.95 -26.15 -70.99
C MET A 47 -0.69 -26.67 -70.29
N THR A 48 0.43 -26.72 -71.00
CA THR A 48 1.71 -27.21 -70.45
C THR A 48 2.16 -26.36 -69.27
N ALA A 49 2.12 -25.03 -69.41
CA ALA A 49 2.50 -24.13 -68.33
C ALA A 49 1.58 -24.27 -67.09
N PHE A 50 0.29 -24.54 -67.29
CA PHE A 50 -0.67 -24.75 -66.20
C PHE A 50 -0.43 -26.07 -65.47
N VAL A 51 -0.19 -27.17 -66.19
CA VAL A 51 0.14 -28.48 -65.61
C VAL A 51 1.49 -28.44 -64.90
N GLU A 52 2.49 -27.76 -65.46
CA GLU A 52 3.78 -27.58 -64.79
C GLU A 52 3.67 -26.75 -63.51
N ALA A 53 2.81 -25.72 -63.50
CA ALA A 53 2.52 -24.98 -62.27
C ALA A 53 1.88 -25.89 -61.21
N MET A 54 0.92 -26.74 -61.58
CA MET A 54 0.37 -27.75 -60.65
C MET A 54 1.42 -28.73 -60.15
N ARG A 55 2.31 -29.19 -61.03
CA ARG A 55 3.36 -30.14 -60.66
C ARG A 55 4.33 -29.54 -59.65
N ARG A 56 4.69 -28.25 -59.82
CA ARG A 56 5.58 -27.53 -58.90
C ARG A 56 4.92 -27.26 -57.55
N GLU A 57 3.64 -26.89 -57.53
CA GLU A 57 2.98 -26.39 -56.32
C GLU A 57 2.17 -27.45 -55.57
N LEU A 58 1.62 -28.45 -56.26
CA LEU A 58 0.74 -29.49 -55.71
C LEU A 58 1.29 -30.92 -55.88
N GLY A 59 2.43 -31.09 -56.56
CA GLY A 59 3.11 -32.37 -56.75
C GLY A 59 2.71 -33.14 -58.01
N SER A 60 3.53 -34.11 -58.41
CA SER A 60 3.42 -34.82 -59.69
C SER A 60 2.13 -35.64 -59.83
N VAL A 61 1.71 -36.36 -58.78
CA VAL A 61 0.53 -37.23 -58.81
C VAL A 61 -0.75 -36.44 -59.12
N ILE A 62 -0.91 -35.27 -58.50
CA ILE A 62 -2.08 -34.41 -58.70
C ILE A 62 -2.02 -33.79 -60.09
N ALA A 63 -0.86 -33.26 -60.47
CA ALA A 63 -0.66 -32.68 -61.79
C ALA A 63 -0.92 -33.68 -62.93
N ASP A 64 -0.49 -34.93 -62.78
CA ASP A 64 -0.69 -35.98 -63.78
C ASP A 64 -2.17 -36.40 -63.89
N ALA A 65 -2.88 -36.47 -62.76
CA ALA A 65 -4.32 -36.74 -62.75
C ALA A 65 -5.13 -35.59 -63.38
N THR A 66 -4.79 -34.34 -63.04
CA THR A 66 -5.44 -33.16 -63.61
C THR A 66 -5.12 -33.02 -65.11
N ALA A 67 -3.87 -33.29 -65.52
CA ALA A 67 -3.48 -33.31 -66.92
C ALA A 67 -4.26 -34.35 -67.71
N THR A 68 -4.35 -35.59 -67.21
CA THR A 68 -5.11 -36.67 -67.85
C THR A 68 -6.57 -36.27 -68.11
N ARG A 69 -7.20 -35.62 -67.13
CA ARG A 69 -8.58 -35.13 -67.26
C ARG A 69 -8.71 -33.97 -68.23
N LEU A 70 -7.80 -32.99 -68.17
CA LEU A 70 -7.80 -31.86 -69.08
C LEU A 70 -7.61 -32.33 -70.54
N HIS A 71 -6.71 -33.28 -70.79
CA HIS A 71 -6.55 -33.92 -72.09
C HIS A 71 -7.81 -34.69 -72.51
N ALA A 72 -8.50 -35.37 -71.60
CA ALA A 72 -9.76 -36.05 -71.93
C ALA A 72 -10.89 -35.07 -72.31
N ILE A 73 -10.97 -33.91 -71.66
CA ILE A 73 -12.01 -32.89 -71.90
C ILE A 73 -11.72 -32.09 -73.18
N LEU A 74 -10.46 -31.71 -73.39
CA LEU A 74 -10.06 -30.75 -74.42
C LEU A 74 -9.40 -31.41 -75.65
N GLY A 75 -8.74 -32.56 -75.51
CA GLY A 75 -7.77 -33.01 -76.52
C GLY A 75 -6.58 -32.03 -76.64
N ASP A 76 -5.73 -32.21 -77.65
CA ASP A 76 -4.44 -31.49 -77.71
C ASP A 76 -4.54 -30.05 -78.25
N ASP A 77 -5.60 -29.71 -79.00
CA ASP A 77 -5.69 -28.45 -79.74
C ASP A 77 -6.70 -27.44 -79.18
N ARG A 78 -7.56 -27.83 -78.21
CA ARG A 78 -8.60 -26.94 -77.67
C ARG A 78 -8.05 -26.03 -76.56
N PRO A 79 -8.54 -24.78 -76.48
CA PRO A 79 -8.06 -23.80 -75.51
C PRO A 79 -8.50 -24.14 -74.08
N LEU A 80 -7.58 -23.95 -73.14
CA LEU A 80 -7.89 -23.91 -71.72
C LEU A 80 -8.74 -22.67 -71.41
N THR A 81 -9.98 -22.86 -70.96
CA THR A 81 -10.89 -21.75 -70.65
C THR A 81 -10.76 -21.30 -69.19
N ALA A 82 -11.14 -20.06 -68.90
CA ALA A 82 -11.15 -19.52 -67.54
C ALA A 82 -11.98 -20.38 -66.58
N ARG A 83 -13.11 -20.93 -67.05
CA ARG A 83 -13.92 -21.89 -66.29
C ARG A 83 -13.15 -23.16 -65.94
N LEU A 84 -12.49 -23.78 -66.93
CA LEU A 84 -11.74 -25.03 -66.71
C LEU A 84 -10.54 -24.81 -65.79
N VAL A 85 -9.89 -23.65 -65.84
CA VAL A 85 -8.83 -23.30 -64.87
C VAL A 85 -9.37 -23.27 -63.45
N ARG A 86 -10.48 -22.57 -63.20
CA ARG A 86 -11.10 -22.51 -61.88
C ARG A 86 -11.49 -23.89 -61.36
N GLU A 87 -12.23 -24.65 -62.17
CA GLU A 87 -12.69 -26.00 -61.81
C GLU A 87 -11.51 -26.96 -61.55
N SER A 88 -10.44 -26.87 -62.35
CA SER A 88 -9.27 -27.75 -62.20
C SER A 88 -8.40 -27.38 -61.00
N ILE A 89 -8.25 -26.09 -60.67
CA ILE A 89 -7.57 -25.66 -59.44
C ILE A 89 -8.37 -26.12 -58.23
N ASP A 90 -9.69 -25.87 -58.20
CA ASP A 90 -10.56 -26.28 -57.09
C ASP A 90 -10.52 -27.79 -56.87
N GLU A 91 -10.51 -28.58 -57.95
CA GLU A 91 -10.45 -30.03 -57.85
C GLU A 91 -9.06 -30.55 -57.48
N ALA A 92 -7.98 -29.97 -58.02
CA ALA A 92 -6.62 -30.31 -57.62
C ALA A 92 -6.38 -30.03 -56.13
N VAL A 93 -6.93 -28.92 -55.61
CA VAL A 93 -6.92 -28.60 -54.18
C VAL A 93 -7.73 -29.63 -53.38
N ARG A 94 -8.92 -30.04 -53.84
CA ARG A 94 -9.69 -31.13 -53.21
C ARG A 94 -8.94 -32.46 -53.20
N MET A 95 -8.22 -32.78 -54.28
CA MET A 95 -7.39 -34.00 -54.36
C MET A 95 -6.20 -33.93 -53.40
N ALA A 96 -5.52 -32.79 -53.32
CA ALA A 96 -4.45 -32.55 -52.34
C ALA A 96 -4.97 -32.71 -50.91
N GLN A 97 -6.17 -32.20 -50.64
CA GLN A 97 -6.86 -32.38 -49.38
C GLN A 97 -7.13 -33.87 -49.10
N SER A 98 -7.60 -34.65 -50.07
CA SER A 98 -8.00 -36.06 -49.87
C SER A 98 -6.87 -37.01 -49.40
N GLY A 99 -5.61 -36.72 -49.69
CA GLY A 99 -4.45 -37.55 -49.35
C GLY A 99 -3.78 -37.26 -48.00
N LEU A 100 -4.13 -36.15 -47.34
CA LEU A 100 -3.59 -35.78 -46.03
C LEU A 100 -4.48 -36.31 -44.90
N ASN A 101 -3.87 -36.88 -43.87
CA ASN A 101 -4.59 -37.18 -42.62
C ASN A 101 -4.99 -35.86 -41.92
N GLY A 102 -5.98 -35.90 -41.03
CA GLY A 102 -6.55 -34.69 -40.41
C GLY A 102 -5.53 -33.84 -39.64
N ARG A 103 -4.54 -34.47 -39.02
CA ARG A 103 -3.39 -33.81 -38.37
C ARG A 103 -2.54 -33.04 -39.37
N ASP A 104 -2.15 -33.65 -40.47
CA ASP A 104 -1.31 -33.00 -41.47
C ASP A 104 -2.07 -31.88 -42.19
N ARG A 105 -3.40 -32.01 -42.36
CA ARG A 105 -4.28 -30.90 -42.79
C ARG A 105 -4.32 -29.76 -41.77
N PHE A 106 -4.38 -30.07 -40.48
CA PHE A 106 -4.37 -29.08 -39.39
C PHE A 106 -3.04 -28.33 -39.33
N LEU A 107 -1.91 -29.05 -39.34
CA LEU A 107 -0.56 -28.47 -39.22
C LEU A 107 -0.11 -27.71 -40.46
N SER A 108 -0.66 -28.01 -41.64
CA SER A 108 -0.31 -27.34 -42.91
C SER A 108 -1.04 -26.02 -43.16
N ASP A 109 -1.98 -25.64 -42.29
CA ASP A 109 -2.80 -24.43 -42.45
C ASP A 109 -3.57 -24.33 -43.79
N ILE A 110 -3.79 -25.48 -44.46
CA ILE A 110 -4.53 -25.53 -45.73
C ILE A 110 -5.99 -25.07 -45.57
N ASP A 111 -6.60 -25.30 -44.41
CA ASP A 111 -7.84 -24.63 -44.00
C ASP A 111 -7.49 -23.46 -43.07
N PRO A 112 -7.53 -22.20 -43.54
CA PRO A 112 -7.17 -21.04 -42.74
C PRO A 112 -8.14 -20.76 -41.58
N ARG A 113 -9.32 -21.40 -41.52
CA ARG A 113 -10.27 -21.23 -40.40
C ARG A 113 -10.05 -22.25 -39.28
N HIS A 114 -9.59 -23.46 -39.62
CA HIS A 114 -9.40 -24.55 -38.66
C HIS A 114 -7.96 -25.06 -38.63
N GLY A 115 -7.02 -24.33 -39.21
CA GLY A 115 -5.59 -24.64 -39.21
C GLY A 115 -4.92 -24.31 -37.87
N PHE A 116 -3.73 -24.87 -37.69
CA PHE A 116 -2.91 -24.66 -36.50
C PHE A 116 -2.67 -23.18 -36.20
N SER A 117 -2.37 -22.34 -37.19
CA SER A 117 -2.07 -20.93 -36.98
C SER A 117 -3.26 -20.16 -36.42
N ALA A 118 -4.48 -20.42 -36.92
CA ALA A 118 -5.70 -19.80 -36.41
C ALA A 118 -6.01 -20.27 -34.97
N ALA A 119 -5.87 -21.58 -34.71
CA ALA A 119 -6.05 -22.15 -33.37
C ALA A 119 -5.00 -21.63 -32.36
N PHE A 120 -3.74 -21.49 -32.80
CA PHE A 120 -2.66 -20.91 -32.01
C PHE A 120 -2.94 -19.45 -31.69
N ASP A 121 -3.27 -18.64 -32.69
CA ASP A 121 -3.60 -17.22 -32.53
C ASP A 121 -4.74 -17.00 -31.53
N GLN A 122 -5.75 -17.86 -31.55
CA GLN A 122 -6.83 -17.84 -30.58
C GLN A 122 -6.34 -18.22 -29.17
N ALA A 123 -5.51 -19.26 -29.05
CA ALA A 123 -4.99 -19.74 -27.77
C ALA A 123 -4.01 -18.75 -27.09
N VAL A 124 -3.26 -17.98 -27.89
CA VAL A 124 -2.28 -16.99 -27.39
C VAL A 124 -2.79 -15.55 -27.40
N ALA A 125 -4.05 -15.31 -27.78
CA ALA A 125 -4.66 -13.98 -27.72
C ALA A 125 -4.48 -13.28 -26.36
N PRO A 126 -4.57 -13.96 -25.19
CA PRO A 126 -4.32 -13.33 -23.87
C PRO A 126 -2.86 -12.89 -23.64
N LEU A 127 -1.92 -13.39 -24.44
CA LEU A 127 -0.48 -13.13 -24.32
C LEU A 127 0.02 -12.08 -25.30
N ARG A 128 -0.82 -11.63 -26.25
CA ARG A 128 -0.45 -10.62 -27.24
C ARG A 128 -0.09 -9.30 -26.53
N GLY A 129 1.13 -8.81 -26.77
CA GLY A 129 1.68 -7.64 -26.11
C GLY A 129 2.33 -7.91 -24.74
N LYS A 130 2.27 -9.14 -24.22
CA LYS A 130 2.98 -9.57 -23.01
C LYS A 130 4.20 -10.46 -23.29
N LEU A 131 4.18 -11.23 -24.37
CA LEU A 131 5.32 -12.01 -24.87
C LEU A 131 6.00 -11.29 -26.03
N ASP A 132 7.32 -11.45 -26.13
CA ASP A 132 8.12 -11.08 -27.30
C ASP A 132 7.99 -12.13 -28.43
N ASP A 133 8.53 -11.80 -29.61
CA ASP A 133 8.48 -12.67 -30.80
C ASP A 133 9.17 -14.01 -30.55
N GLU A 134 10.24 -14.02 -29.73
CA GLU A 134 10.97 -15.24 -29.36
C GLU A 134 10.11 -16.16 -28.48
N GLY A 135 9.47 -15.62 -27.43
CA GLY A 135 8.57 -16.38 -26.56
C GLY A 135 7.35 -16.92 -27.32
N LEU A 136 6.80 -16.14 -28.25
CA LEU A 136 5.72 -16.60 -29.12
C LEU A 136 6.18 -17.72 -30.06
N ALA A 137 7.40 -17.64 -30.62
CA ALA A 137 7.95 -18.68 -31.47
C ALA A 137 8.19 -19.99 -30.69
N LEU A 138 8.78 -19.92 -29.50
CA LEU A 138 8.99 -21.08 -28.63
C LEU A 138 7.68 -21.77 -28.26
N LEU A 139 6.67 -20.99 -27.85
CA LEU A 139 5.36 -21.51 -27.51
C LEU A 139 4.68 -22.16 -28.74
N ARG A 140 4.83 -21.55 -29.91
CA ARG A 140 4.31 -22.07 -31.17
C ARG A 140 4.91 -23.43 -31.51
N ASP A 141 6.22 -23.56 -31.45
CA ASP A 141 6.92 -24.79 -31.78
C ASP A 141 6.59 -25.91 -30.80
N ALA A 142 6.53 -25.60 -29.50
CA ALA A 142 6.14 -26.57 -28.48
C ALA A 142 4.71 -27.09 -28.68
N MET A 143 3.75 -26.20 -28.99
CA MET A 143 2.37 -26.61 -29.27
C MET A 143 2.27 -27.47 -30.55
N LYS A 144 3.07 -27.19 -31.58
CA LYS A 144 3.14 -28.04 -32.78
C LYS A 144 3.69 -29.43 -32.45
N GLN A 145 4.78 -29.51 -31.69
CA GLN A 145 5.38 -30.79 -31.32
C GLN A 145 4.42 -31.65 -30.50
N GLU A 146 3.67 -31.06 -29.56
CA GLU A 146 2.66 -31.80 -28.77
C GLU A 146 1.58 -32.43 -29.67
N ILE A 147 1.11 -31.71 -30.70
CA ILE A 147 0.16 -32.25 -31.69
C ILE A 147 0.77 -33.45 -32.42
N ILE A 148 2.04 -33.34 -32.86
CA ILE A 148 2.74 -34.40 -33.58
C ILE A 148 2.90 -35.64 -32.72
N THR A 149 3.32 -35.49 -31.46
CA THR A 149 3.58 -36.59 -30.54
C THR A 149 2.30 -37.29 -30.11
N ARG A 150 1.23 -36.53 -29.83
CA ARG A 150 -0.01 -37.07 -29.25
C ARG A 150 -0.99 -37.62 -30.29
N PHE A 151 -0.89 -37.12 -31.51
CA PHE A 151 -1.66 -37.61 -32.65
C PHE A 151 -0.68 -38.20 -33.68
N PRO A 152 -0.07 -39.36 -33.43
CA PRO A 152 0.74 -40.03 -34.45
C PRO A 152 -0.15 -40.43 -35.64
N PRO A 153 0.43 -40.65 -36.84
CA PRO A 153 -0.33 -41.05 -38.01
C PRO A 153 -1.14 -42.33 -37.71
N GLY A 154 -2.46 -42.27 -37.83
CA GLY A 154 -3.37 -43.40 -37.57
C GLY A 154 -4.01 -43.47 -36.18
N ALA A 155 -3.78 -42.50 -35.28
CA ALA A 155 -4.46 -42.42 -33.99
C ALA A 155 -5.93 -41.98 -34.10
N ASP A 156 -6.82 -42.59 -33.31
CA ASP A 156 -8.23 -42.19 -33.20
C ASP A 156 -8.35 -40.72 -32.75
N GLY A 157 -9.10 -39.91 -33.50
CA GLY A 157 -9.26 -38.46 -33.27
C GLY A 157 -8.28 -37.57 -34.03
N ALA A 158 -7.25 -38.11 -34.70
CA ALA A 158 -6.33 -37.35 -35.57
C ALA A 158 -6.93 -36.96 -36.93
N GLY A 159 -8.20 -37.30 -37.20
CA GLY A 159 -8.85 -37.14 -38.49
C GLY A 159 -9.59 -35.81 -38.71
N ASP A 160 -9.93 -35.09 -37.64
CA ASP A 160 -10.74 -33.87 -37.70
C ASP A 160 -9.96 -32.62 -37.23
N PRO A 161 -9.64 -31.68 -38.14
CA PRO A 161 -9.02 -30.40 -37.79
C PRO A 161 -9.80 -29.58 -36.74
N ALA A 162 -11.14 -29.65 -36.73
CA ALA A 162 -11.95 -28.93 -35.74
C ALA A 162 -11.79 -29.53 -34.34
N ALA A 163 -11.67 -30.86 -34.23
CA ALA A 163 -11.36 -31.52 -32.97
C ALA A 163 -9.95 -31.18 -32.47
N LEU A 164 -8.96 -31.08 -33.36
CA LEU A 164 -7.60 -30.65 -33.02
C LEU A 164 -7.54 -29.18 -32.58
N ALA A 165 -8.28 -28.28 -33.24
CA ALA A 165 -8.44 -26.90 -32.81
C ALA A 165 -9.11 -26.82 -31.42
N GLY A 166 -10.18 -27.57 -31.21
CA GLY A 166 -10.85 -27.69 -29.90
C GLY A 166 -9.97 -28.32 -28.82
N PHE A 167 -9.04 -29.20 -29.19
CA PHE A 167 -8.03 -29.76 -28.30
C PHE A 167 -7.01 -28.68 -27.88
N MET A 168 -6.50 -27.89 -28.82
CA MET A 168 -5.62 -26.74 -28.51
C MET A 168 -6.28 -25.74 -27.57
N SER A 169 -7.56 -25.43 -27.78
CA SER A 169 -8.32 -24.55 -26.89
C SER A 169 -8.44 -25.10 -25.46
N ARG A 170 -8.55 -26.43 -25.29
CA ARG A 170 -8.54 -27.08 -23.97
C ARG A 170 -7.15 -27.17 -23.33
N ARG A 171 -6.09 -27.26 -24.14
CA ARG A 171 -4.68 -27.24 -23.73
C ARG A 171 -4.08 -25.83 -23.58
N SER A 172 -4.89 -24.79 -23.71
CA SER A 172 -4.56 -23.37 -23.41
C SER A 172 -4.01 -23.15 -22.00
N SER A 173 -3.94 -24.18 -21.17
CA SER A 173 -3.34 -24.20 -19.85
C SER A 173 -1.88 -23.73 -19.81
N VAL A 174 -1.06 -24.01 -20.84
CA VAL A 174 0.32 -23.46 -20.92
C VAL A 174 0.28 -21.95 -21.19
N SER A 175 -0.57 -21.49 -22.10
CA SER A 175 -0.79 -20.06 -22.35
C SER A 175 -1.32 -19.34 -21.10
N HIS A 176 -2.25 -19.99 -20.40
CA HIS A 176 -2.78 -19.51 -19.12
C HIS A 176 -1.68 -19.44 -18.05
N PHE A 177 -0.87 -20.48 -17.91
CA PHE A 177 0.26 -20.50 -16.99
C PHE A 177 1.27 -19.40 -17.32
N CYS A 178 1.66 -19.22 -18.60
CA CYS A 178 2.53 -18.12 -19.03
C CYS A 178 1.92 -16.75 -18.68
N SER A 179 0.62 -16.55 -18.92
CA SER A 179 -0.05 -15.30 -18.56
C SER A 179 0.00 -15.07 -17.05
N ARG A 180 -0.19 -16.11 -16.24
CA ARG A 180 -0.13 -16.04 -14.78
C ARG A 180 1.29 -15.75 -14.29
N MET A 181 2.30 -16.40 -14.88
CA MET A 181 3.73 -16.15 -14.60
C MET A 181 4.14 -14.71 -14.90
N LEU A 182 3.68 -14.17 -16.04
CA LEU A 182 3.93 -12.77 -16.43
C LEU A 182 3.24 -11.76 -15.48
N GLU A 183 2.23 -12.20 -14.75
CA GLU A 183 1.53 -11.40 -13.73
C GLU A 183 2.16 -11.58 -12.33
N LEU A 184 3.19 -12.41 -12.18
CA LEU A 184 3.88 -12.56 -10.90
C LEU A 184 4.79 -11.36 -10.64
N PRO A 185 4.69 -10.70 -9.46
CA PRO A 185 5.67 -9.72 -8.96
C PRO A 185 7.11 -10.15 -9.16
N MET A 186 7.39 -11.43 -8.87
CA MET A 186 8.74 -11.97 -8.99
C MET A 186 9.29 -11.99 -10.42
N ALA A 187 8.45 -12.22 -11.43
CA ALA A 187 8.92 -12.27 -12.82
C ALA A 187 9.47 -10.92 -13.28
N GLY A 188 8.82 -9.82 -12.89
CA GLY A 188 9.30 -8.47 -13.16
C GLY A 188 10.59 -8.14 -12.39
N GLN A 189 10.67 -8.51 -11.10
CA GLN A 189 11.84 -8.21 -10.27
C GLN A 189 13.12 -8.87 -10.78
N VAL A 190 13.04 -10.12 -11.25
CA VAL A 190 14.21 -10.84 -11.79
C VAL A 190 14.51 -10.49 -13.25
N GLY A 191 13.72 -9.60 -13.87
CA GLY A 191 13.86 -9.26 -15.29
C GLY A 191 13.64 -10.48 -16.20
N ALA A 192 12.70 -11.36 -15.85
CA ALA A 192 12.47 -12.60 -16.57
C ALA A 192 12.15 -12.32 -18.05
N ARG A 193 12.90 -12.95 -18.96
CA ARG A 193 12.58 -12.89 -20.39
C ARG A 193 11.34 -13.72 -20.66
N ALA A 194 10.51 -13.26 -21.60
CA ALA A 194 9.31 -13.96 -22.03
C ALA A 194 9.61 -15.41 -22.47
N GLY A 195 10.68 -15.63 -23.25
CA GLY A 195 11.14 -16.97 -23.62
C GLY A 195 11.55 -17.86 -22.45
N ASP A 196 12.05 -17.29 -21.35
CA ASP A 196 12.44 -18.02 -20.13
C ASP A 196 11.19 -18.52 -19.40
N LEU A 197 10.18 -17.67 -19.27
CA LEU A 197 8.90 -18.02 -18.65
C LEU A 197 8.16 -19.09 -19.46
N VAL A 198 8.20 -19.00 -20.79
CA VAL A 198 7.66 -20.05 -21.68
C VAL A 198 8.44 -21.36 -21.51
N SER A 199 9.77 -21.32 -21.46
CA SER A 199 10.60 -22.52 -21.25
C SER A 199 10.25 -23.19 -19.91
N LEU A 200 10.12 -22.42 -18.83
CA LEU A 200 9.71 -22.94 -17.53
C LEU A 200 8.28 -23.51 -17.57
N ALA A 201 7.34 -22.83 -18.23
CA ALA A 201 5.96 -23.28 -18.36
C ALA A 201 5.86 -24.64 -19.07
N LEU A 202 6.65 -24.85 -20.12
CA LEU A 202 6.69 -26.13 -20.84
C LEU A 202 7.20 -27.27 -19.97
N ARG A 203 8.11 -26.98 -19.04
CA ARG A 203 8.75 -27.98 -18.16
C ARG A 203 7.92 -28.30 -16.92
N MET A 204 7.19 -27.32 -16.42
CA MET A 204 6.34 -27.43 -15.22
C MET A 204 4.89 -27.80 -15.51
N GLY A 205 4.47 -27.71 -16.77
CA GLY A 205 3.08 -27.85 -17.13
C GLY A 205 2.20 -26.78 -16.47
N VAL A 206 1.09 -27.20 -15.85
CA VAL A 206 0.02 -26.31 -15.36
C VAL A 206 0.13 -25.97 -13.87
N ASN A 207 1.27 -26.25 -13.24
CA ASN A 207 1.47 -26.12 -11.79
C ASN A 207 1.79 -24.67 -11.36
N THR A 208 0.83 -23.75 -11.53
CA THR A 208 1.01 -22.28 -11.36
C THR A 208 1.53 -21.86 -9.99
N GLU A 209 1.26 -22.63 -8.94
CA GLU A 209 1.65 -22.31 -7.56
C GLU A 209 3.18 -22.29 -7.32
N TYR A 210 3.97 -22.98 -8.16
CA TYR A 210 5.44 -22.95 -8.07
C TYR A 210 6.08 -21.83 -8.92
N GLY A 211 5.28 -21.06 -9.65
CA GLY A 211 5.77 -20.04 -10.59
C GLY A 211 6.72 -19.04 -9.93
N GLY A 212 6.44 -18.65 -8.68
CA GLY A 212 7.29 -17.75 -7.90
C GLY A 212 8.70 -18.30 -7.67
N CYS A 213 8.81 -19.54 -7.17
CA CYS A 213 10.08 -20.22 -6.92
C CYS A 213 10.92 -20.35 -8.20
N LEU A 214 10.27 -20.65 -9.33
CA LEU A 214 10.95 -20.82 -10.61
C LEU A 214 11.44 -19.50 -11.19
N CYS A 215 10.62 -18.44 -11.11
CA CYS A 215 11.04 -17.10 -11.52
C CYS A 215 12.29 -16.68 -10.74
N GLN A 216 12.31 -16.93 -9.43
CA GLN A 216 13.46 -16.61 -8.58
C GLN A 216 14.74 -17.38 -8.96
N ALA A 217 14.61 -18.60 -9.47
CA ALA A 217 15.76 -19.38 -9.92
C ALA A 217 16.30 -18.96 -11.30
N LEU A 218 15.55 -18.18 -12.09
CA LEU A 218 15.91 -17.83 -13.47
C LEU A 218 17.31 -17.24 -13.63
N PRO A 219 17.79 -16.31 -12.78
CA PRO A 219 19.16 -15.81 -12.89
C PRO A 219 20.20 -16.94 -12.82
N SER A 220 20.11 -17.80 -11.81
CA SER A 220 21.00 -18.96 -11.65
C SER A 220 20.90 -19.96 -12.82
N LEU A 221 19.68 -20.16 -13.34
CA LEU A 221 19.45 -21.01 -14.51
C LEU A 221 20.10 -20.43 -15.77
N ARG A 222 20.11 -19.10 -15.92
CA ARG A 222 20.74 -18.43 -17.05
C ARG A 222 22.24 -18.30 -16.91
N ASP A 223 22.78 -18.31 -15.70
CA ASP A 223 24.22 -18.49 -15.48
C ASP A 223 24.69 -19.88 -15.94
N LEU A 224 23.89 -20.92 -15.65
CA LEU A 224 24.17 -22.30 -16.10
C LEU A 224 23.93 -22.51 -17.60
N GLN A 225 22.91 -21.85 -18.17
CA GLN A 225 22.59 -21.93 -19.59
C GLN A 225 22.19 -20.55 -20.17
N PRO A 226 23.17 -19.77 -20.68
CA PRO A 226 22.94 -18.37 -21.09
C PRO A 226 21.95 -18.19 -22.25
N GLN A 227 21.87 -19.16 -23.15
CA GLN A 227 21.06 -19.08 -24.37
C GLN A 227 20.18 -20.33 -24.58
N GLY A 228 19.13 -20.17 -25.38
CA GLY A 228 18.23 -21.24 -25.78
C GLY A 228 17.24 -21.69 -24.71
N GLU A 229 16.42 -22.67 -25.07
CA GLU A 229 15.41 -23.27 -24.20
C GLU A 229 16.05 -23.97 -23.00
N LEU A 230 15.56 -23.68 -21.78
CA LEU A 230 16.10 -24.27 -20.55
C LEU A 230 15.90 -25.79 -20.51
N LYS A 231 17.02 -26.52 -20.36
CA LYS A 231 17.02 -27.99 -20.29
C LYS A 231 16.61 -28.50 -18.90
N PRO A 232 16.00 -29.70 -18.81
CA PRO A 232 15.65 -30.35 -17.54
C PRO A 232 16.82 -30.44 -16.55
N GLU A 233 18.02 -30.76 -17.05
CA GLU A 233 19.24 -30.89 -16.23
C GLU A 233 19.65 -29.54 -15.64
N THR A 234 19.57 -28.47 -16.44
CA THR A 234 19.84 -27.11 -15.99
C THR A 234 18.83 -26.66 -14.93
N ILE A 235 17.55 -26.93 -15.16
CA ILE A 235 16.47 -26.60 -14.21
C ILE A 235 16.69 -27.30 -12.87
N TRP A 236 16.96 -28.60 -12.91
CA TRP A 236 17.22 -29.39 -11.71
C TRP A 236 18.46 -28.89 -10.96
N GLN A 237 19.57 -28.68 -11.68
CA GLN A 237 20.82 -28.21 -11.10
C GLN A 237 20.70 -26.81 -10.51
N GLY A 238 20.03 -25.88 -11.19
CA GLY A 238 19.89 -24.52 -10.69
C GLY A 238 18.94 -24.39 -9.50
N LEU A 239 17.92 -25.25 -9.40
CA LEU A 239 16.99 -25.23 -8.26
C LEU A 239 17.54 -25.94 -7.02
N PHE A 240 18.27 -27.04 -7.20
CA PHE A 240 18.63 -27.93 -6.08
C PHE A 240 20.14 -28.04 -5.85
N GLY A 241 20.97 -27.52 -6.77
CA GLY A 241 22.44 -27.64 -6.68
C GLY A 241 22.97 -29.04 -6.95
N GLU A 242 22.15 -29.98 -7.43
CA GLU A 242 22.50 -31.39 -7.65
C GLU A 242 22.24 -31.81 -9.11
N SER A 243 22.89 -32.87 -9.58
CA SER A 243 22.65 -33.41 -10.92
C SER A 243 21.28 -34.09 -11.02
N LEU A 244 20.66 -34.03 -12.20
CA LEU A 244 19.43 -34.77 -12.49
C LEU A 244 19.66 -36.28 -12.25
N PRO A 245 18.80 -36.96 -11.46
CA PRO A 245 18.96 -38.38 -11.19
C PRO A 245 18.99 -39.24 -12.46
N GLU A 246 19.87 -40.24 -12.47
CA GLU A 246 20.01 -41.15 -13.61
C GLU A 246 18.70 -41.90 -13.90
N GLY A 247 18.30 -41.95 -15.17
CA GLY A 247 17.04 -42.56 -15.60
C GLY A 247 15.79 -41.72 -15.34
N MET A 248 15.91 -40.48 -14.82
CA MET A 248 14.76 -39.59 -14.65
C MET A 248 14.17 -39.18 -16.01
N PRO A 249 12.84 -39.21 -16.18
CA PRO A 249 12.18 -38.70 -17.38
C PRO A 249 12.48 -37.21 -17.57
N THR A 250 12.89 -36.82 -18.77
CA THR A 250 13.23 -35.43 -19.13
C THR A 250 12.12 -34.72 -19.91
N GLN A 251 11.00 -35.42 -20.17
CA GLN A 251 9.88 -34.92 -20.95
C GLN A 251 8.53 -35.29 -20.35
N GLY A 252 7.52 -34.51 -20.71
CA GLY A 252 6.12 -34.74 -20.35
C GLY A 252 5.82 -34.53 -18.86
N THR A 253 4.67 -35.02 -18.43
CA THR A 253 4.17 -34.85 -17.06
C THR A 253 5.06 -35.52 -16.01
N ALA A 254 5.78 -36.58 -16.36
CA ALA A 254 6.63 -37.30 -15.42
C ALA A 254 7.80 -36.45 -14.89
N PHE A 255 8.41 -35.61 -15.72
CA PHE A 255 9.42 -34.65 -15.27
C PHE A 255 8.80 -33.60 -14.35
N SER A 256 7.69 -33.01 -14.78
CA SER A 256 6.94 -32.01 -14.00
C SER A 256 6.58 -32.53 -12.60
N ASP A 257 6.05 -33.75 -12.50
CA ASP A 257 5.66 -34.35 -11.23
C ASP A 257 6.88 -34.62 -10.32
N ALA A 258 8.01 -35.03 -10.90
CA ALA A 258 9.25 -35.22 -10.15
C ALA A 258 9.81 -33.89 -9.64
N LEU A 259 9.77 -32.85 -10.47
CA LEU A 259 10.21 -31.51 -10.13
C LEU A 259 9.35 -30.89 -9.01
N VAL A 260 8.03 -30.99 -9.11
CA VAL A 260 7.08 -30.55 -8.07
C VAL A 260 7.37 -31.27 -6.75
N ARG A 261 7.46 -32.60 -6.74
CA ARG A 261 7.76 -33.37 -5.53
C ARG A 261 9.09 -32.97 -4.89
N ARG A 262 10.12 -32.71 -5.70
CA ARG A 262 11.43 -32.29 -5.19
C ARG A 262 11.40 -30.86 -4.64
N LEU A 263 10.67 -29.95 -5.30
CA LEU A 263 10.42 -28.59 -4.82
C LEU A 263 9.71 -28.61 -3.47
N ASP A 264 8.62 -29.36 -3.34
CA ASP A 264 7.90 -29.51 -2.07
C ASP A 264 8.81 -30.02 -0.97
N ALA A 265 9.57 -31.10 -1.22
CA ALA A 265 10.51 -31.64 -0.25
C ALA A 265 11.62 -30.64 0.11
N HIS A 266 12.08 -29.83 -0.85
CA HIS A 266 13.07 -28.79 -0.59
C HIS A 266 12.49 -27.68 0.29
N LEU A 267 11.33 -27.14 -0.03
CA LEU A 267 10.68 -26.09 0.76
C LEU A 267 10.32 -26.58 2.17
N GLU A 268 9.84 -27.81 2.29
CA GLU A 268 9.57 -28.46 3.57
C GLU A 268 10.85 -28.66 4.41
N SER A 269 12.00 -28.92 3.76
CA SER A 269 13.28 -29.00 4.46
C SER A 269 13.79 -27.63 4.95
N LEU A 270 13.41 -26.54 4.27
CA LEU A 270 13.77 -25.18 4.68
C LEU A 270 12.98 -24.72 5.89
N VAL A 271 11.67 -25.03 5.93
CA VAL A 271 10.78 -24.74 7.06
C VAL A 271 9.81 -25.91 7.28
N PRO A 272 10.14 -26.85 8.19
CA PRO A 272 9.30 -28.01 8.46
C PRO A 272 7.86 -27.64 8.85
N GLY A 273 6.88 -28.31 8.23
CA GLY A 273 5.46 -28.10 8.40
C GLY A 273 4.88 -26.88 7.67
N LYS A 274 5.71 -26.11 6.96
CA LYS A 274 5.33 -24.82 6.35
C LYS A 274 5.82 -24.64 4.92
N GLY A 275 6.30 -25.69 4.25
CA GLY A 275 6.83 -25.58 2.87
C GLY A 275 5.84 -24.95 1.88
N ALA A 276 4.55 -25.31 1.97
CA ALA A 276 3.50 -24.74 1.12
C ALA A 276 3.27 -23.23 1.36
N VAL A 277 3.44 -22.76 2.60
CA VAL A 277 3.30 -21.33 2.93
C VAL A 277 4.46 -20.53 2.33
N VAL A 278 5.68 -21.06 2.45
CA VAL A 278 6.88 -20.46 1.83
C VAL A 278 6.73 -20.42 0.31
N ARG A 279 6.22 -21.50 -0.32
CA ARG A 279 5.93 -21.56 -1.75
C ARG A 279 5.00 -20.42 -2.19
N ASP A 280 3.87 -20.25 -1.50
CA ASP A 280 2.84 -19.27 -1.87
C ASP A 280 3.39 -17.83 -1.75
N LEU A 281 4.19 -17.56 -0.71
CA LEU A 281 4.89 -16.28 -0.53
C LEU A 281 5.93 -16.00 -1.63
N CYS A 282 6.59 -17.03 -2.16
CA CYS A 282 7.61 -16.86 -3.20
C CYS A 282 7.05 -16.27 -4.51
N ALA A 283 5.73 -16.17 -4.70
CA ALA A 283 5.13 -15.43 -5.80
C ALA A 283 5.27 -13.89 -5.63
N HIS A 284 5.42 -13.42 -4.39
CA HIS A 284 5.28 -12.01 -4.01
C HIS A 284 6.55 -11.42 -3.38
N MET A 285 7.45 -12.25 -2.88
CA MET A 285 8.69 -11.86 -2.20
C MET A 285 9.83 -12.88 -2.41
N PRO A 286 11.09 -12.51 -2.16
CA PRO A 286 12.21 -13.44 -2.24
C PRO A 286 12.12 -14.59 -1.23
N LEU A 287 12.65 -15.77 -1.59
CA LEU A 287 12.62 -17.00 -0.78
C LEU A 287 13.17 -16.80 0.63
N GLU A 288 14.32 -16.12 0.77
CA GLU A 288 14.90 -15.86 2.09
C GLU A 288 13.99 -15.00 2.96
N ARG A 289 13.27 -14.05 2.36
CA ARG A 289 12.32 -13.20 3.07
C ARG A 289 11.08 -13.97 3.49
N ALA A 290 10.54 -14.80 2.60
CA ALA A 290 9.43 -15.70 2.90
C ALA A 290 9.79 -16.66 4.06
N ARG A 291 10.97 -17.26 4.01
CA ARG A 291 11.50 -18.12 5.07
C ARG A 291 11.66 -17.38 6.38
N GLU A 292 12.29 -16.22 6.38
CA GLU A 292 12.48 -15.37 7.56
C GLU A 292 11.14 -15.06 8.24
N ILE A 293 10.14 -14.63 7.47
CA ILE A 293 8.80 -14.30 7.99
C ILE A 293 8.14 -15.53 8.63
N VAL A 294 8.15 -16.66 7.94
CA VAL A 294 7.50 -17.88 8.45
C VAL A 294 8.21 -18.42 9.69
N VAL A 295 9.53 -18.33 9.76
CA VAL A 295 10.33 -18.80 10.91
C VAL A 295 10.21 -17.87 12.11
N THR A 296 10.28 -16.55 11.90
CA THR A 296 10.25 -15.56 12.98
C THR A 296 8.85 -15.21 13.43
N GLY A 297 7.84 -15.45 12.57
CA GLY A 297 6.47 -15.03 12.81
C GLY A 297 6.28 -13.52 12.83
N ARG A 298 7.29 -12.71 12.45
CA ARG A 298 7.19 -11.24 12.50
C ARG A 298 6.11 -10.72 11.54
N PRO A 299 5.59 -9.49 11.76
CA PRO A 299 4.67 -8.88 10.82
C PRO A 299 5.25 -8.76 9.41
N VAL A 300 4.41 -8.99 8.42
CA VAL A 300 4.70 -8.71 7.01
C VAL A 300 4.36 -7.26 6.72
N THR A 301 5.26 -6.57 6.03
CA THR A 301 5.13 -5.16 5.67
C THR A 301 5.26 -4.94 4.17
N MET A 302 4.97 -3.73 3.70
CA MET A 302 5.13 -3.36 2.29
C MET A 302 6.53 -3.61 1.75
N ASN A 303 7.56 -3.38 2.58
CA ASN A 303 8.96 -3.53 2.21
C ASN A 303 9.39 -4.99 2.01
N ASP A 304 8.57 -5.95 2.44
CA ASP A 304 8.82 -7.36 2.20
C ASP A 304 8.41 -7.78 0.78
N LEU A 305 7.58 -6.98 0.09
CA LEU A 305 7.04 -7.29 -1.24
C LEU A 305 7.95 -6.80 -2.37
N SER A 306 8.15 -7.66 -3.37
CA SER A 306 9.01 -7.39 -4.53
C SER A 306 8.46 -6.35 -5.51
N ALA A 307 7.15 -6.38 -5.74
CA ALA A 307 6.45 -5.39 -6.56
C ALA A 307 5.06 -5.15 -5.96
N PRO A 308 4.94 -4.33 -4.89
CA PRO A 308 3.70 -4.20 -4.15
C PRO A 308 2.52 -3.71 -5.01
N GLY A 309 2.79 -2.82 -5.97
CA GLY A 309 1.79 -2.35 -6.94
C GLY A 309 1.22 -3.43 -7.87
N LEU A 310 1.92 -4.57 -8.03
CA LEU A 310 1.40 -5.74 -8.74
C LEU A 310 0.79 -6.75 -7.76
N SER A 311 1.43 -6.99 -6.60
CA SER A 311 0.93 -7.90 -5.56
C SER A 311 -0.44 -7.50 -5.02
N LEU A 312 -0.62 -6.22 -4.71
CA LEU A 312 -1.81 -5.69 -4.03
C LEU A 312 -2.73 -4.91 -4.98
N ARG A 313 -2.54 -5.08 -6.29
CA ARG A 313 -3.25 -4.30 -7.30
C ARG A 313 -4.75 -4.48 -7.17
N MET A 314 -5.46 -3.36 -7.08
CA MET A 314 -6.92 -3.33 -7.09
C MET A 314 -7.44 -2.79 -8.42
N GLY A 315 -8.48 -3.43 -8.94
CA GLY A 315 -9.10 -3.08 -10.21
C GLY A 315 -10.61 -3.23 -10.14
N LEU A 316 -11.33 -2.37 -10.88
CA LEU A 316 -12.76 -2.55 -11.09
C LEU A 316 -12.99 -3.79 -11.96
N SER A 317 -13.76 -4.74 -11.44
CA SER A 317 -14.11 -5.94 -12.19
C SER A 317 -15.00 -5.56 -13.37
N ALA A 318 -14.68 -6.06 -14.57
CA ALA A 318 -15.47 -5.78 -15.77
C ALA A 318 -16.94 -6.20 -15.55
N GLY A 319 -17.87 -5.26 -15.74
CA GLY A 319 -19.31 -5.50 -15.65
C GLY A 319 -19.94 -5.34 -14.26
N TYR A 320 -19.17 -4.95 -13.23
CA TYR A 320 -19.72 -4.59 -11.91
C TYR A 320 -19.40 -3.14 -11.55
N SER A 321 -20.37 -2.44 -10.97
CA SER A 321 -20.12 -1.15 -10.32
C SER A 321 -19.50 -1.34 -8.92
N GLY A 322 -18.80 -0.33 -8.43
CA GLY A 322 -18.29 -0.24 -7.06
C GLY A 322 -19.41 -0.42 -6.03
N GLU A 323 -20.60 0.14 -6.28
CA GLU A 323 -21.76 -0.07 -5.40
C GLU A 323 -22.20 -1.53 -5.37
N GLN A 324 -22.22 -2.21 -6.52
CA GLN A 324 -22.59 -3.63 -6.56
C GLN A 324 -21.58 -4.51 -5.82
N LEU A 325 -20.27 -4.21 -5.96
CA LEU A 325 -19.21 -4.91 -5.23
C LEU A 325 -19.32 -4.69 -3.72
N LEU A 326 -19.51 -3.43 -3.30
CA LEU A 326 -19.75 -3.05 -1.92
C LEU A 326 -20.97 -3.82 -1.38
N ALA A 327 -22.13 -3.67 -2.02
CA ALA A 327 -23.39 -4.23 -1.57
C ALA A 327 -23.36 -5.76 -1.41
N ARG A 328 -22.69 -6.46 -2.33
CA ARG A 328 -22.55 -7.92 -2.28
C ARG A 328 -21.90 -8.42 -0.99
N ASP A 329 -20.97 -7.64 -0.46
CA ASP A 329 -20.03 -8.08 0.57
C ASP A 329 -20.28 -7.42 1.94
N MET A 330 -20.95 -6.25 2.02
CA MET A 330 -21.26 -5.55 3.28
C MET A 330 -21.94 -6.47 4.32
N GLY A 331 -22.99 -7.21 3.92
CA GLY A 331 -23.73 -8.10 4.81
C GLY A 331 -23.01 -9.40 5.19
N ARG A 332 -21.85 -9.67 4.59
CA ARG A 332 -21.05 -10.88 4.83
C ARG A 332 -19.98 -10.69 5.90
N ARG A 333 -19.70 -9.45 6.30
CA ARG A 333 -18.72 -9.13 7.35
C ARG A 333 -19.26 -9.56 8.71
N MET A 334 -18.44 -10.26 9.46
CA MET A 334 -18.72 -10.68 10.82
C MET A 334 -18.22 -9.61 11.78
N GLY A 335 -18.96 -9.37 12.87
CA GLY A 335 -18.39 -8.68 14.02
C GLY A 335 -17.27 -9.53 14.64
N THR A 336 -16.39 -8.92 15.41
CA THR A 336 -15.38 -9.67 16.16
C THR A 336 -16.09 -10.42 17.29
N THR A 337 -16.04 -11.75 17.27
CA THR A 337 -16.49 -12.58 18.39
C THR A 337 -15.27 -13.34 18.91
N LEU A 338 -14.74 -12.91 20.04
CA LEU A 338 -13.65 -13.61 20.72
C LEU A 338 -14.24 -14.87 21.37
N ALA A 339 -13.93 -16.05 20.82
CA ALA A 339 -14.24 -17.31 21.49
C ALA A 339 -13.13 -17.57 22.51
N GLY A 340 -13.37 -17.28 23.79
CA GLY A 340 -12.35 -17.53 24.81
C GLY A 340 -12.70 -17.25 26.27
N THR A 341 -13.52 -16.25 26.59
CA THR A 341 -13.78 -15.92 28.01
C THR A 341 -15.19 -15.37 28.21
N ASP A 342 -15.85 -15.81 29.28
CA ASP A 342 -17.21 -15.43 29.73
C ASP A 342 -17.36 -13.96 30.17
N SER A 343 -16.47 -13.06 29.77
CA SER A 343 -16.45 -11.65 30.15
C SER A 343 -16.36 -10.75 28.92
N ALA A 344 -17.46 -10.04 28.66
CA ALA A 344 -17.63 -8.92 27.73
C ALA A 344 -17.08 -9.11 26.29
N VAL A 345 -17.99 -9.44 25.36
CA VAL A 345 -17.77 -9.37 23.92
C VAL A 345 -17.40 -7.94 23.53
N ILE A 346 -16.11 -7.64 23.31
CA ILE A 346 -15.70 -6.43 22.58
C ILE A 346 -16.03 -6.65 21.10
N SER A 347 -17.28 -6.41 20.75
CA SER A 347 -17.77 -6.38 19.38
C SER A 347 -17.53 -4.98 18.84
N THR A 348 -16.39 -4.76 18.17
CA THR A 348 -16.23 -3.60 17.31
C THR A 348 -16.89 -3.93 15.97
N PRO A 349 -18.07 -3.36 15.66
CA PRO A 349 -18.78 -3.73 14.45
C PRO A 349 -18.00 -3.21 13.23
N PRO A 350 -18.08 -3.92 12.09
CA PRO A 350 -17.46 -3.44 10.86
C PRO A 350 -18.01 -2.06 10.49
N ARG A 351 -17.15 -1.15 10.07
CA ARG A 351 -17.56 0.22 9.78
C ARG A 351 -16.82 0.84 8.60
N ILE A 352 -17.47 1.82 7.99
CA ILE A 352 -16.92 2.63 6.90
C ILE A 352 -17.01 4.09 7.35
N GLU A 353 -15.88 4.78 7.36
CA GLU A 353 -15.71 6.15 7.85
C GLU A 353 -15.32 7.06 6.68
N VAL A 354 -16.14 8.08 6.42
CA VAL A 354 -16.00 8.97 5.25
C VAL A 354 -16.40 10.38 5.62
N GLY A 355 -15.47 11.34 5.53
CA GLY A 355 -15.76 12.76 5.76
C GLY A 355 -16.47 13.03 7.09
N GLY A 356 -16.00 12.41 8.18
CA GLY A 356 -16.58 12.54 9.52
C GLY A 356 -17.89 11.77 9.76
N ARG A 357 -18.39 11.01 8.79
CA ARG A 357 -19.54 10.10 8.94
C ARG A 357 -19.07 8.67 9.16
N THR A 358 -19.76 7.94 10.03
CA THR A 358 -19.50 6.52 10.29
C THR A 358 -20.73 5.69 9.92
N PHE A 359 -20.53 4.70 9.04
CA PHE A 359 -21.55 3.75 8.62
C PHE A 359 -21.23 2.38 9.23
N VAL A 360 -22.12 1.85 10.07
CA VAL A 360 -22.01 0.49 10.59
C VAL A 360 -22.54 -0.50 9.56
N VAL A 361 -21.74 -1.53 9.24
CA VAL A 361 -22.08 -2.59 8.27
C VAL A 361 -21.83 -3.97 8.89
N GLY A 362 -22.21 -5.04 8.19
CA GLY A 362 -22.06 -6.43 8.66
C GLY A 362 -23.38 -7.17 8.89
N ARG A 363 -23.30 -8.35 9.52
CA ARG A 363 -24.49 -9.17 9.82
C ARG A 363 -25.41 -8.53 10.86
N GLU A 364 -24.84 -7.76 11.78
CA GLU A 364 -25.54 -7.16 12.92
C GLU A 364 -25.89 -5.67 12.69
N THR A 365 -25.87 -5.22 11.43
CA THR A 365 -26.22 -3.83 11.09
C THR A 365 -27.57 -3.43 11.71
N PRO A 366 -27.64 -2.33 12.47
CA PRO A 366 -28.89 -1.85 13.05
C PRO A 366 -29.79 -1.29 11.95
N PHE A 367 -30.85 -2.02 11.60
CA PHE A 367 -31.84 -1.61 10.59
C PHE A 367 -33.00 -0.81 11.17
N SER A 368 -32.79 -0.05 12.25
CA SER A 368 -33.86 0.67 12.98
C SER A 368 -34.62 1.68 12.10
N PHE A 369 -34.04 2.11 10.98
CA PHE A 369 -34.60 3.09 10.05
C PHE A 369 -34.89 2.55 8.63
N ALA A 370 -34.71 1.26 8.37
CA ALA A 370 -34.81 0.68 7.02
C ALA A 370 -36.15 -0.05 6.77
N SER A 371 -36.68 0.03 5.55
CA SER A 371 -37.86 -0.75 5.13
C SER A 371 -37.53 -2.24 4.97
N GLU A 372 -38.53 -3.13 5.02
CA GLU A 372 -38.30 -4.58 4.83
C GLU A 372 -37.75 -4.93 3.43
N ALA A 373 -38.12 -4.16 2.41
CA ALA A 373 -37.56 -4.31 1.06
C ALA A 373 -36.07 -3.93 1.02
N ASP A 374 -35.67 -2.90 1.77
CA ASP A 374 -34.28 -2.45 1.88
C ASP A 374 -33.42 -3.46 2.66
N LYS A 375 -33.95 -3.98 3.79
CA LYS A 375 -33.32 -5.07 4.55
C LYS A 375 -33.13 -6.32 3.69
N THR A 376 -34.13 -6.65 2.87
CA THR A 376 -34.05 -7.80 1.94
C THR A 376 -32.97 -7.60 0.88
N SER A 377 -32.89 -6.39 0.30
CA SER A 377 -31.86 -6.05 -0.69
C SER A 377 -30.47 -6.16 -0.10
N TYR A 378 -30.25 -5.60 1.11
CA TYR A 378 -29.00 -5.73 1.84
C TYR A 378 -28.60 -7.20 2.10
N ARG A 379 -29.52 -8.01 2.64
CA ARG A 379 -29.25 -9.43 2.95
C ARG A 379 -28.94 -10.25 1.70
N GLN A 380 -29.51 -9.88 0.55
CA GLN A 380 -29.25 -10.54 -0.75
C GLN A 380 -27.98 -10.02 -1.43
N GLY A 381 -27.27 -9.07 -0.83
CA GLY A 381 -26.08 -8.48 -1.42
C GLY A 381 -26.38 -7.59 -2.64
N ARG A 382 -27.56 -6.97 -2.67
CA ARG A 382 -28.00 -6.03 -3.71
C ARG A 382 -27.90 -4.60 -3.17
N PRO A 383 -27.74 -3.59 -4.04
CA PRO A 383 -27.76 -2.19 -3.64
C PRO A 383 -28.96 -1.87 -2.74
N SER A 384 -28.71 -1.15 -1.65
CA SER A 384 -29.68 -0.71 -0.67
C SER A 384 -29.44 0.75 -0.31
N THR A 385 -30.37 1.34 0.45
CA THR A 385 -30.27 2.72 0.94
C THR A 385 -28.94 2.97 1.64
N LEU A 386 -28.43 1.96 2.38
CA LEU A 386 -27.13 2.05 3.05
C LEU A 386 -25.96 2.08 2.06
N SER A 387 -25.90 1.20 1.06
CA SER A 387 -24.82 1.22 0.05
C SER A 387 -24.85 2.52 -0.75
N SER A 388 -26.04 2.97 -1.15
CA SER A 388 -26.19 4.21 -1.90
C SER A 388 -25.80 5.43 -1.07
N GLY A 389 -26.09 5.41 0.24
CA GLY A 389 -25.66 6.44 1.18
C GLY A 389 -24.14 6.52 1.32
N ILE A 390 -23.46 5.38 1.41
CA ILE A 390 -21.99 5.30 1.43
C ILE A 390 -21.40 5.83 0.12
N MET A 391 -21.93 5.40 -1.03
CA MET A 391 -21.50 5.91 -2.34
C MET A 391 -21.74 7.42 -2.49
N GLY A 392 -22.84 7.93 -1.91
CA GLY A 392 -23.12 9.35 -1.80
C GLY A 392 -22.06 10.09 -1.00
N ALA A 393 -21.66 9.55 0.16
CA ALA A 393 -20.59 10.13 0.98
C ALA A 393 -19.23 10.15 0.24
N PHE A 394 -18.88 9.08 -0.48
CA PHE A 394 -17.69 9.07 -1.35
C PHE A 394 -17.77 10.16 -2.43
N ARG A 395 -18.92 10.28 -3.10
CA ARG A 395 -19.12 11.33 -4.11
C ARG A 395 -18.93 12.71 -3.51
N GLU A 396 -19.48 12.97 -2.32
CA GLU A 396 -19.37 14.26 -1.65
C GLU A 396 -17.93 14.63 -1.31
N ILE A 397 -17.14 13.72 -0.74
CA ILE A 397 -15.71 14.01 -0.45
C ILE A 397 -14.88 14.15 -1.73
N CYS A 398 -15.33 13.57 -2.84
CA CYS A 398 -14.74 13.72 -4.18
C CYS A 398 -15.15 15.00 -4.92
N GLY A 399 -15.77 15.99 -4.24
CA GLY A 399 -16.21 17.24 -4.87
C GLY A 399 -17.68 17.23 -5.33
N GLY A 400 -18.46 16.23 -4.91
CA GLY A 400 -19.90 16.18 -5.16
C GLY A 400 -20.26 16.05 -6.64
N GLY A 401 -20.85 17.10 -7.19
CA GLY A 401 -21.31 17.13 -8.60
C GLY A 401 -20.17 17.08 -9.62
N SER A 402 -18.94 17.44 -9.22
CA SER A 402 -17.74 17.37 -10.06
C SER A 402 -16.87 16.13 -9.79
N ALA A 403 -17.35 15.19 -8.97
CA ALA A 403 -16.60 13.98 -8.65
C ALA A 403 -16.38 13.11 -9.89
N GLU A 404 -15.13 12.70 -10.11
CA GLU A 404 -14.80 11.75 -11.17
C GLU A 404 -15.45 10.39 -10.89
N PRO A 405 -16.30 9.86 -11.79
CA PRO A 405 -17.05 8.64 -11.52
C PRO A 405 -16.16 7.44 -11.21
N ARG A 406 -15.01 7.31 -11.89
CA ARG A 406 -14.11 6.17 -11.69
C ARG A 406 -13.46 6.15 -10.32
N GLN A 407 -13.12 7.31 -9.76
CA GLN A 407 -12.59 7.40 -8.39
C GLN A 407 -13.63 6.89 -7.39
N VAL A 408 -14.88 7.36 -7.49
CA VAL A 408 -15.98 6.94 -6.59
C VAL A 408 -16.27 5.44 -6.71
N GLU A 409 -16.27 4.90 -7.93
CA GLU A 409 -16.46 3.47 -8.18
C GLU A 409 -15.33 2.63 -7.55
N MET A 410 -14.06 3.08 -7.67
CA MET A 410 -12.92 2.42 -7.06
C MET A 410 -13.00 2.45 -5.53
N LEU A 411 -13.42 3.58 -4.93
CA LEU A 411 -13.67 3.67 -3.49
C LEU A 411 -14.73 2.65 -3.03
N GLY A 412 -15.81 2.48 -3.79
CA GLY A 412 -16.80 1.43 -3.54
C GLY A 412 -16.21 0.02 -3.59
N ALA A 413 -15.34 -0.25 -4.57
CA ALA A 413 -14.65 -1.54 -4.69
C ALA A 413 -13.67 -1.80 -3.54
N LEU A 414 -12.89 -0.81 -3.13
CA LEU A 414 -11.98 -0.91 -1.97
C LEU A 414 -12.75 -1.06 -0.65
N ALA A 415 -13.91 -0.40 -0.54
CA ALA A 415 -14.79 -0.54 0.61
C ALA A 415 -15.55 -1.88 0.64
N SER A 416 -15.34 -2.80 -0.31
CA SER A 416 -15.88 -4.18 -0.30
C SER A 416 -14.95 -5.16 0.46
N GLN A 417 -15.21 -6.47 0.40
CA GLN A 417 -14.29 -7.48 0.98
C GLN A 417 -13.09 -7.79 0.05
N ALA A 418 -13.04 -7.24 -1.15
CA ALA A 418 -12.03 -7.59 -2.15
C ALA A 418 -10.59 -7.37 -1.69
N PRO A 419 -10.21 -6.25 -1.02
CA PRO A 419 -8.85 -6.07 -0.52
C PRO A 419 -8.46 -7.11 0.53
N MET A 420 -9.34 -7.36 1.51
CA MET A 420 -9.09 -8.38 2.54
C MET A 420 -9.06 -9.80 1.97
N ARG A 421 -9.85 -10.08 0.93
CA ARG A 421 -9.77 -11.35 0.21
C ARG A 421 -8.43 -11.52 -0.51
N SER A 422 -7.91 -10.45 -1.11
CA SER A 422 -6.59 -10.49 -1.74
C SER A 422 -5.48 -10.72 -0.71
N LEU A 423 -5.60 -10.17 0.50
CA LEU A 423 -4.64 -10.40 1.58
C LEU A 423 -4.78 -11.77 2.24
N LEU A 424 -5.99 -12.15 2.66
CA LEU A 424 -6.26 -13.22 3.64
C LEU A 424 -7.21 -14.33 3.16
N GLY A 425 -7.68 -14.28 1.91
CA GLY A 425 -8.83 -15.05 1.44
C GLY A 425 -8.84 -16.56 1.71
N THR A 426 -10.04 -17.12 1.90
CA THR A 426 -10.28 -18.57 2.02
C THR A 426 -10.18 -19.32 0.68
N GLY A 427 -9.99 -20.64 0.73
CA GLY A 427 -9.98 -21.49 -0.48
C GLY A 427 -8.76 -21.37 -1.41
N GLY A 428 -7.70 -20.67 -0.97
CA GLY A 428 -6.43 -20.55 -1.74
C GLY A 428 -6.27 -19.24 -2.53
N VAL A 429 -6.93 -18.16 -2.09
CA VAL A 429 -7.05 -16.90 -2.88
C VAL A 429 -6.39 -15.69 -2.20
N GLY A 430 -5.68 -15.85 -1.07
CA GLY A 430 -5.01 -14.75 -0.35
C GLY A 430 -3.48 -14.87 -0.36
N ILE A 431 -2.79 -13.74 -0.53
CA ILE A 431 -1.31 -13.66 -0.56
C ILE A 431 -0.69 -14.16 0.74
N PHE A 432 -1.27 -13.77 1.89
CA PHE A 432 -0.71 -14.02 3.21
C PHE A 432 -1.42 -15.13 3.98
N LYS A 433 -2.15 -15.97 3.25
CA LYS A 433 -2.88 -17.09 3.84
C LYS A 433 -1.92 -18.02 4.57
N GLY A 434 -2.11 -18.19 5.88
CA GLY A 434 -1.33 -19.11 6.71
C GLY A 434 0.13 -18.70 6.94
N VAL A 435 0.49 -17.46 6.57
CA VAL A 435 1.85 -16.91 6.69
C VAL A 435 2.20 -16.58 8.13
N VAL A 436 1.35 -15.77 8.75
CA VAL A 436 1.33 -15.52 10.19
C VAL A 436 0.16 -16.31 10.76
N ASN A 437 0.24 -16.82 11.99
CA ASN A 437 -0.78 -17.67 12.63
C ASN A 437 -2.07 -16.90 12.94
N THR A 438 -2.66 -16.23 11.95
CA THR A 438 -3.84 -15.39 12.07
C THR A 438 -5.10 -16.17 11.68
N PRO A 439 -6.14 -16.20 12.53
CA PRO A 439 -7.46 -16.71 12.17
C PRO A 439 -8.28 -15.73 11.31
N LEU A 440 -7.70 -14.60 10.90
CA LEU A 440 -8.41 -13.61 10.09
C LEU A 440 -8.75 -14.14 8.69
N THR A 441 -9.88 -13.67 8.16
CA THR A 441 -10.38 -14.00 6.82
C THR A 441 -10.89 -12.74 6.12
N GLU A 442 -11.31 -12.86 4.86
CA GLU A 442 -12.01 -11.80 4.14
C GLU A 442 -13.33 -11.35 4.80
N HIS A 443 -13.86 -12.16 5.72
CA HIS A 443 -15.09 -11.88 6.44
C HIS A 443 -14.86 -11.24 7.82
N SER A 444 -13.61 -11.07 8.23
CA SER A 444 -13.28 -10.42 9.50
C SER A 444 -13.84 -9.00 9.61
N SER A 445 -14.09 -8.55 10.84
CA SER A 445 -14.51 -7.18 11.11
C SER A 445 -13.41 -6.22 10.64
N THR A 446 -13.81 -5.20 9.88
CA THR A 446 -12.90 -4.21 9.29
C THR A 446 -13.44 -2.81 9.44
N THR A 447 -12.52 -1.87 9.66
CA THR A 447 -12.72 -0.44 9.56
C THR A 447 -12.14 0.02 8.24
N VAL A 448 -12.96 0.65 7.40
CA VAL A 448 -12.52 1.32 6.16
C VAL A 448 -12.58 2.81 6.41
N SER A 449 -11.44 3.48 6.45
CA SER A 449 -11.33 4.93 6.58
C SER A 449 -11.00 5.55 5.24
N VAL A 450 -11.75 6.58 4.83
CA VAL A 450 -11.51 7.31 3.58
C VAL A 450 -11.45 8.80 3.87
N SER A 451 -10.34 9.41 3.48
CA SER A 451 -10.13 10.87 3.49
C SER A 451 -9.72 11.37 2.12
N MET A 452 -9.93 12.65 1.87
CA MET A 452 -9.51 13.31 0.63
C MET A 452 -8.30 14.19 0.91
N GLY A 453 -7.26 14.05 0.09
CA GLY A 453 -6.10 14.95 0.08
C GLY A 453 -6.36 16.22 -0.73
N ASP A 454 -5.55 17.26 -0.50
CA ASP A 454 -5.66 18.56 -1.19
C ASP A 454 -5.36 18.47 -2.70
N ASP A 455 -4.70 17.40 -3.13
CA ASP A 455 -4.34 17.09 -4.51
C ASP A 455 -5.46 16.34 -5.29
N GLY A 456 -6.60 16.08 -4.63
CA GLY A 456 -7.70 15.31 -5.19
C GLY A 456 -7.48 13.80 -5.19
N VAL A 457 -6.44 13.31 -4.52
CA VAL A 457 -6.22 11.87 -4.26
C VAL A 457 -6.97 11.47 -3.00
N ALA A 458 -7.74 10.39 -3.09
CA ALA A 458 -8.42 9.83 -1.93
C ALA A 458 -7.52 8.80 -1.23
N HIS A 459 -7.29 8.98 0.07
CA HIS A 459 -6.53 8.06 0.91
C HIS A 459 -7.49 7.08 1.58
N VAL A 460 -7.27 5.79 1.36
CA VAL A 460 -8.09 4.71 1.89
C VAL A 460 -7.23 3.85 2.80
N ARG A 461 -7.67 3.63 4.04
CA ARG A 461 -7.08 2.65 4.96
C ARG A 461 -8.12 1.61 5.32
N ILE A 462 -7.78 0.34 5.16
CA ILE A 462 -8.62 -0.80 5.53
C ILE A 462 -7.85 -1.56 6.59
N SER A 463 -8.41 -1.69 7.79
CA SER A 463 -7.78 -2.47 8.86
C SER A 463 -8.78 -3.35 9.58
N THR A 464 -8.33 -4.48 10.09
CA THR A 464 -9.05 -5.22 11.14
C THR A 464 -9.00 -4.44 12.45
N SER A 465 -9.66 -4.95 13.50
CA SER A 465 -9.64 -4.29 14.80
C SER A 465 -8.21 -4.02 15.27
N GLU A 466 -7.95 -2.77 15.67
CA GLU A 466 -6.70 -2.34 16.29
C GLU A 466 -6.73 -2.51 17.82
N GLU A 467 -7.90 -2.91 18.36
CA GLU A 467 -8.08 -3.20 19.78
C GLU A 467 -7.09 -4.27 20.23
N PRO A 468 -6.26 -4.02 21.25
CA PRO A 468 -5.20 -4.94 21.68
C PRO A 468 -5.70 -6.35 22.00
N ASP A 469 -6.90 -6.51 22.57
CA ASP A 469 -7.50 -7.83 22.80
C ASP A 469 -7.83 -8.56 21.49
N ALA A 470 -8.42 -7.86 20.53
CA ALA A 470 -8.74 -8.44 19.24
C ALA A 470 -7.46 -8.83 18.47
N VAL A 471 -6.43 -7.97 18.51
CA VAL A 471 -5.12 -8.26 17.91
C VAL A 471 -4.43 -9.44 18.61
N CYS A 472 -4.52 -9.51 19.94
CA CYS A 472 -3.95 -10.59 20.74
C CYS A 472 -4.47 -11.96 20.29
N PHE A 473 -5.78 -12.10 20.10
CA PHE A 473 -6.41 -13.39 19.78
C PHE A 473 -6.58 -13.67 18.28
N SER A 474 -6.64 -12.63 17.45
CA SER A 474 -6.91 -12.77 16.00
C SER A 474 -5.74 -12.33 15.11
N GLY A 475 -4.74 -11.65 15.64
CA GLY A 475 -3.73 -10.96 14.85
C GLY A 475 -4.28 -9.68 14.22
N PHE A 476 -3.50 -9.07 13.33
CA PHE A 476 -3.84 -7.78 12.72
C PHE A 476 -3.57 -7.78 11.23
N ALA A 477 -4.45 -7.17 10.45
CA ALA A 477 -4.21 -6.93 9.04
C ALA A 477 -4.67 -5.53 8.65
N SER A 478 -3.84 -4.82 7.89
CA SER A 478 -4.20 -3.55 7.27
C SER A 478 -3.61 -3.42 5.87
N VAL A 479 -4.30 -2.66 5.02
CA VAL A 479 -3.81 -2.22 3.72
C VAL A 479 -4.31 -0.81 3.44
N SER A 480 -3.43 0.01 2.88
CA SER A 480 -3.73 1.38 2.51
C SER A 480 -3.55 1.60 1.01
N TYR A 481 -4.37 2.47 0.43
CA TYR A 481 -4.37 2.82 -0.98
C TYR A 481 -4.52 4.33 -1.18
N ASP A 482 -3.82 4.85 -2.17
CA ASP A 482 -4.08 6.15 -2.77
C ASP A 482 -4.88 5.95 -4.05
N VAL A 483 -6.03 6.62 -4.17
CA VAL A 483 -6.93 6.52 -5.32
C VAL A 483 -6.96 7.83 -6.08
N ALA A 484 -6.35 7.82 -7.26
CA ALA A 484 -6.31 8.97 -8.15
C ALA A 484 -7.69 9.25 -8.79
N PRO A 485 -7.94 10.48 -9.30
CA PRO A 485 -9.20 10.84 -9.94
C PRO A 485 -9.60 9.92 -11.12
N ASP A 486 -8.64 9.33 -11.83
CA ASP A 486 -8.89 8.39 -12.93
C ASP A 486 -9.37 7.00 -12.46
N GLY A 487 -9.41 6.77 -11.15
CA GLY A 487 -9.77 5.50 -10.51
C GLY A 487 -8.59 4.54 -10.31
N THR A 488 -7.36 4.96 -10.58
CA THR A 488 -6.17 4.14 -10.30
C THR A 488 -5.94 4.06 -8.80
N ALA A 489 -5.92 2.84 -8.26
CA ALA A 489 -5.62 2.57 -6.85
C ALA A 489 -4.19 2.06 -6.70
N THR A 490 -3.36 2.81 -5.98
CA THR A 490 -1.95 2.48 -5.71
C THR A 490 -1.80 2.09 -4.25
N PRO A 491 -1.33 0.88 -3.92
CA PRO A 491 -1.13 0.49 -2.53
C PRO A 491 0.03 1.30 -1.91
N THR A 492 -0.18 1.86 -0.72
CA THR A 492 0.79 2.70 -0.02
C THR A 492 1.36 2.08 1.24
N ASP A 493 0.59 1.21 1.90
CA ASP A 493 1.05 0.48 3.07
C ASP A 493 0.33 -0.88 3.18
N VAL A 494 0.98 -1.85 3.82
CA VAL A 494 0.38 -3.13 4.20
C VAL A 494 1.05 -3.63 5.47
N VAL A 495 0.25 -4.15 6.39
CA VAL A 495 0.73 -4.82 7.60
C VAL A 495 -0.10 -6.08 7.81
N VAL A 496 0.54 -7.23 7.95
CA VAL A 496 -0.12 -8.48 8.37
C VAL A 496 0.68 -9.09 9.51
N ALA A 497 0.10 -9.10 10.71
CA ALA A 497 0.77 -9.48 11.94
C ALA A 497 0.11 -10.71 12.60
N PRO A 498 0.91 -11.56 13.28
CA PRO A 498 0.41 -12.78 13.92
C PRO A 498 -0.49 -12.48 15.12
N VAL A 499 -1.18 -13.52 15.57
CA VAL A 499 -1.71 -13.64 16.93
C VAL A 499 -0.53 -13.58 17.91
N PHE A 500 -0.76 -13.02 19.09
CA PHE A 500 0.25 -12.98 20.15
C PHE A 500 0.61 -14.41 20.59
N GLY A 501 1.88 -14.67 20.86
CA GLY A 501 2.33 -15.92 21.46
C GLY A 501 1.85 -16.08 22.90
N ASP A 502 1.90 -17.30 23.44
CA ASP A 502 1.35 -17.65 24.77
C ASP A 502 1.83 -16.71 25.89
N ALA A 503 3.10 -16.30 25.86
CA ALA A 503 3.67 -15.37 26.84
C ALA A 503 3.05 -13.97 26.74
N ALA A 504 2.87 -13.44 25.53
CA ALA A 504 2.22 -12.15 25.32
C ALA A 504 0.72 -12.22 25.63
N GLN A 505 0.05 -13.34 25.31
CA GLN A 505 -1.35 -13.58 25.69
C GLN A 505 -1.52 -13.61 27.21
N ALA A 506 -0.62 -14.28 27.95
CA ALA A 506 -0.66 -14.31 29.41
C ALA A 506 -0.57 -12.90 30.01
N ILE A 507 0.30 -12.04 29.46
CA ILE A 507 0.40 -10.63 29.87
C ILE A 507 -0.90 -9.86 29.56
N VAL A 508 -1.53 -10.11 28.40
CA VAL A 508 -2.84 -9.50 28.07
C VAL A 508 -3.93 -9.94 29.04
N THR A 509 -4.00 -11.24 29.38
CA THR A 509 -4.97 -11.77 30.35
C THR A 509 -4.75 -11.14 31.72
N GLN A 510 -3.50 -11.11 32.20
CA GLN A 510 -3.10 -10.41 33.42
C GLN A 510 -3.48 -8.92 33.40
N ALA A 511 -3.34 -8.25 32.25
CA ALA A 511 -3.71 -6.85 32.11
C ALA A 511 -5.22 -6.60 32.10
N GLY A 512 -6.03 -7.61 31.75
CA GLY A 512 -7.50 -7.57 31.80
C GLY A 512 -8.08 -7.91 33.18
N GLU A 513 -7.30 -8.59 34.04
CA GLU A 513 -7.60 -8.75 35.46
C GLU A 513 -7.29 -7.41 36.15
N ASN A 514 -8.32 -6.67 36.57
CA ASN A 514 -8.22 -5.34 37.21
C ASN A 514 -7.44 -5.32 38.57
N GLU A 515 -6.67 -6.35 38.87
CA GLU A 515 -5.94 -6.54 40.12
C GLU A 515 -4.42 -6.33 39.99
N ILE A 516 -3.87 -6.34 38.76
CA ILE A 516 -2.42 -6.20 38.55
C ILE A 516 -2.06 -4.75 38.20
N PRO A 517 -1.17 -4.09 38.97
CA PRO A 517 -0.71 -2.73 38.69
C PRO A 517 -0.02 -2.59 37.32
N THR A 518 -0.26 -1.47 36.62
CA THR A 518 0.34 -1.19 35.30
C THR A 518 1.87 -1.25 35.30
N ALA A 519 2.52 -0.83 36.38
CA ALA A 519 3.98 -0.88 36.53
C ALA A 519 4.53 -2.33 36.55
N GLU A 520 3.81 -3.25 37.19
CA GLU A 520 4.16 -4.68 37.22
C GLU A 520 4.00 -5.31 35.84
N LEU A 521 2.92 -4.98 35.13
CA LEU A 521 2.71 -5.43 33.75
C LEU A 521 3.81 -4.95 32.80
N ARG A 522 4.27 -3.70 32.91
CA ARG A 522 5.40 -3.18 32.10
C ARG A 522 6.70 -3.89 32.40
N ASN A 523 6.96 -4.22 33.67
CA ASN A 523 8.12 -5.04 34.04
C ASN A 523 8.03 -6.44 33.42
N ASN A 524 6.85 -7.06 33.43
CA ASN A 524 6.61 -8.36 32.80
C ASN A 524 6.85 -8.31 31.28
N VAL A 525 6.40 -7.25 30.60
CA VAL A 525 6.69 -7.02 29.17
C VAL A 525 8.20 -6.89 28.93
N ALA A 526 8.89 -6.06 29.71
CA ALA A 526 10.32 -5.84 29.56
C ALA A 526 11.15 -7.12 29.84
N GLU A 527 10.76 -7.92 30.84
CA GLU A 527 11.39 -9.19 31.16
C GLU A 527 11.16 -10.24 30.07
N ALA A 528 9.92 -10.38 29.60
CA ALA A 528 9.58 -11.29 28.51
C ALA A 528 10.33 -10.93 27.22
N LEU A 529 10.46 -9.63 26.91
CA LEU A 529 11.24 -9.18 25.75
C LEU A 529 12.74 -9.51 25.91
N ARG A 530 13.32 -9.30 27.10
CA ARG A 530 14.72 -9.67 27.39
C ARG A 530 14.95 -11.18 27.31
N ALA A 531 13.98 -11.97 27.75
CA ALA A 531 14.01 -13.43 27.70
C ALA A 531 13.78 -13.99 26.28
N GLY A 532 13.34 -13.14 25.34
CA GLY A 532 13.00 -13.55 23.97
C GLY A 532 11.73 -14.39 23.89
N THR A 533 10.87 -14.35 24.91
CA THR A 533 9.58 -15.08 24.93
C THR A 533 8.47 -14.31 24.23
N ILE A 534 8.64 -12.99 24.07
CA ILE A 534 7.82 -12.14 23.21
C ILE A 534 8.72 -11.39 22.21
N SER A 535 8.17 -11.10 21.03
CA SER A 535 8.80 -10.28 20.01
C SER A 535 8.76 -8.80 20.39
N ARG A 536 9.64 -8.00 19.76
CA ARG A 536 9.62 -6.54 19.90
C ARG A 536 8.27 -5.94 19.48
N TRP A 537 7.64 -6.50 18.45
CA TRP A 537 6.34 -6.04 17.96
C TRP A 537 5.23 -6.26 18.99
N GLU A 538 5.20 -7.43 19.66
CA GLU A 538 4.25 -7.69 20.75
C GLU A 538 4.51 -6.74 21.92
N ALA A 539 5.77 -6.55 22.29
CA ALA A 539 6.14 -5.64 23.38
C ALA A 539 5.68 -4.20 23.11
N ASP A 540 5.94 -3.65 21.92
CA ASP A 540 5.54 -2.28 21.56
C ASP A 540 4.01 -2.10 21.61
N ARG A 541 3.23 -3.14 21.22
CA ARG A 541 1.76 -3.11 21.28
C ARG A 541 1.21 -3.29 22.69
N LEU A 542 1.85 -4.12 23.51
CA LEU A 542 1.51 -4.25 24.93
C LEU A 542 1.77 -2.94 25.67
N GLU A 543 2.90 -2.28 25.42
CA GLU A 543 3.22 -0.97 26.00
C GLU A 543 2.21 0.11 25.59
N ALA A 544 1.81 0.14 24.31
CA ALA A 544 0.77 1.06 23.84
C ALA A 544 -0.57 0.83 24.56
N ARG A 545 -1.00 -0.44 24.71
CA ARG A 545 -2.21 -0.78 25.48
C ARG A 545 -2.11 -0.32 26.94
N LEU A 546 -0.96 -0.53 27.57
CA LEU A 546 -0.73 -0.14 28.97
C LEU A 546 -0.62 1.38 29.15
N ALA A 547 -0.49 2.16 28.08
CA ALA A 547 -0.60 3.61 28.12
C ALA A 547 -2.06 4.10 28.11
N ASP A 548 -2.98 3.31 27.53
CA ASP A 548 -4.41 3.66 27.36
C ASP A 548 -5.30 3.23 28.53
N ARG A 549 -4.84 2.38 29.46
CA ARG A 549 -5.50 2.21 30.77
C ARG A 549 -5.42 3.55 31.50
N ILE A 550 -6.48 4.36 31.37
CA ILE A 550 -6.69 5.59 32.13
C ILE A 550 -6.43 5.25 33.59
N VAL A 551 -5.43 5.89 34.18
CA VAL A 551 -5.09 5.67 35.58
C VAL A 551 -6.24 6.21 36.44
N GLY A 552 -7.14 5.33 36.89
CA GLY A 552 -8.11 5.64 37.93
C GLY A 552 -7.47 5.58 39.33
N PRO A 553 -8.12 6.12 40.37
CA PRO A 553 -7.67 5.99 41.77
C PRO A 553 -7.33 4.56 42.21
N GLU A 554 -8.10 3.59 41.70
CA GLU A 554 -7.99 2.15 41.93
C GLU A 554 -6.81 1.48 41.20
N ASP A 555 -6.31 2.08 40.11
CA ASP A 555 -5.22 1.55 39.28
C ASP A 555 -3.83 2.10 39.64
N LEU A 556 -3.77 3.08 40.55
CA LEU A 556 -2.52 3.67 41.02
C LEU A 556 -1.68 2.63 41.79
N GLY A 557 -0.42 2.48 41.41
CA GLY A 557 0.56 1.74 42.22
C GLY A 557 0.66 2.30 43.64
N GLU A 558 1.15 1.51 44.60
CA GLU A 558 1.25 1.91 46.02
C GLU A 558 2.00 3.23 46.21
N ALA A 559 3.08 3.43 45.44
CA ALA A 559 3.81 4.68 45.40
C ALA A 559 2.91 5.85 44.99
N ALA A 560 2.20 5.74 43.87
CA ALA A 560 1.33 6.77 43.32
C ALA A 560 0.10 7.07 44.21
N ARG A 561 -0.47 6.06 44.89
CA ARG A 561 -1.51 6.24 45.93
C ARG A 561 -1.01 7.05 47.11
N ASN A 562 0.17 6.72 47.63
CA ASN A 562 0.80 7.48 48.71
C ASN A 562 1.08 8.93 48.28
N MET A 563 1.48 9.15 47.01
CA MET A 563 1.66 10.53 46.50
C MET A 563 0.33 11.28 46.48
N ARG A 564 -0.75 10.66 46.04
CA ARG A 564 -2.07 11.30 46.04
C ARG A 564 -2.53 11.70 47.45
N GLU A 565 -2.18 10.94 48.47
CA GLU A 565 -2.41 11.35 49.87
C GLU A 565 -1.49 12.52 50.27
N LEU A 566 -0.22 12.49 49.86
CA LEU A 566 0.72 13.61 49.98
C LEU A 566 0.24 14.88 49.23
N ARG A 567 -0.66 14.81 48.25
CA ARG A 567 -1.23 15.98 47.56
C ARG A 567 -1.89 16.96 48.53
N ALA A 568 -2.47 16.46 49.62
CA ALA A 568 -3.12 17.28 50.64
C ALA A 568 -2.11 17.99 51.55
N GLU A 569 -0.90 17.45 51.65
CA GLU A 569 0.18 17.94 52.53
C GLU A 569 1.19 18.81 51.77
N LEU A 570 1.32 18.58 50.46
CA LEU A 570 2.20 19.29 49.56
C LEU A 570 1.44 20.38 48.80
N SER A 571 2.09 21.53 48.63
CA SER A 571 1.61 22.53 47.68
C SER A 571 1.54 21.94 46.27
N SER A 572 0.72 22.51 45.38
CA SER A 572 0.64 22.12 43.95
C SER A 572 2.03 22.05 43.31
N ARG A 573 2.94 22.91 43.79
CA ARG A 573 4.36 22.97 43.45
C ARG A 573 5.12 21.70 43.82
N GLU A 574 5.17 21.43 45.13
CA GLU A 574 5.97 20.36 45.71
C GLU A 574 5.44 19.02 45.22
N PHE A 575 4.12 18.92 45.08
CA PHE A 575 3.48 17.76 44.52
C PHE A 575 3.88 17.52 43.06
N ALA A 576 3.84 18.54 42.19
CA ALA A 576 4.21 18.37 40.79
C ALA A 576 5.71 18.06 40.60
N ALA A 577 6.58 18.68 41.41
CA ALA A 577 8.02 18.41 41.38
C ALA A 577 8.33 16.99 41.88
N TYR A 578 7.66 16.56 42.94
CA TYR A 578 7.76 15.21 43.47
C TYR A 578 7.30 14.16 42.46
N VAL A 579 6.11 14.34 41.88
CA VAL A 579 5.57 13.45 40.82
C VAL A 579 6.50 13.37 39.61
N ASN A 580 7.08 14.48 39.16
CA ASN A 580 8.02 14.46 38.02
C ASN A 580 9.37 13.81 38.38
N SER A 581 9.89 14.04 39.59
CA SER A 581 11.11 13.40 40.09
C SER A 581 10.96 11.88 40.15
N GLU A 582 9.83 11.42 40.68
CA GLU A 582 9.51 10.00 40.78
C GLU A 582 9.32 9.37 39.39
N ARG A 583 8.70 10.09 38.45
CA ARG A 583 8.65 9.67 37.04
C ARG A 583 10.05 9.53 36.43
N GLU A 584 10.96 10.47 36.69
CA GLU A 584 12.35 10.44 36.19
C GLU A 584 13.17 9.31 36.81
N MET A 585 12.90 8.96 38.07
CA MET A 585 13.49 7.81 38.76
C MET A 585 12.85 6.48 38.38
N GLY A 586 11.77 6.50 37.60
CA GLY A 586 11.04 5.32 37.13
C GLY A 586 10.17 4.64 38.20
N THR A 587 9.89 5.32 39.31
CA THR A 587 9.03 4.80 40.40
C THR A 587 7.54 4.90 40.09
N ILE A 588 7.14 5.80 39.19
CA ILE A 588 5.78 5.89 38.62
C ILE A 588 5.83 6.10 37.11
N SER A 589 4.79 5.67 36.40
CA SER A 589 4.68 5.81 34.95
C SER A 589 4.33 7.23 34.48
N ALA A 590 4.56 7.53 33.20
CA ALA A 590 4.15 8.80 32.59
C ALA A 590 2.63 9.03 32.63
N ALA A 591 1.83 7.96 32.57
CA ALA A 591 0.37 8.02 32.66
C ALA A 591 -0.10 8.31 34.09
N GLU A 592 0.51 7.66 35.09
CA GLU A 592 0.24 7.93 36.52
C GLU A 592 0.64 9.36 36.89
N ALA A 593 1.80 9.81 36.41
CA ALA A 593 2.22 11.20 36.56
C ALA A 593 1.23 12.16 35.88
N GLY A 594 0.76 11.85 34.68
CA GLY A 594 -0.23 12.64 33.96
C GLY A 594 -1.56 12.76 34.71
N PHE A 595 -2.06 11.67 35.30
CA PHE A 595 -3.27 11.68 36.14
C PHE A 595 -3.09 12.53 37.40
N LEU A 596 -2.04 12.31 38.17
CA LEU A 596 -1.75 13.06 39.40
C LEU A 596 -1.58 14.57 39.12
N LEU A 597 -0.96 14.92 37.99
CA LEU A 597 -0.80 16.32 37.57
C LEU A 597 -2.10 16.92 37.01
N SER A 598 -3.03 16.10 36.50
CA SER A 598 -4.33 16.58 36.00
C SER A 598 -5.30 17.02 37.10
N GLU A 599 -5.05 16.59 38.35
CA GLU A 599 -5.77 17.05 39.55
C GLU A 599 -5.31 18.46 40.02
N LEU A 600 -4.43 19.13 39.27
CA LEU A 600 -4.04 20.52 39.51
C LEU A 600 -5.11 21.50 38.95
N PRO A 601 -5.44 22.60 39.66
CA PRO A 601 -6.48 23.53 39.22
C PRO A 601 -6.14 24.25 37.89
N ARG A 602 -7.13 24.36 36.97
CA ARG A 602 -7.04 25.10 35.69
C ARG A 602 -7.44 26.57 35.87
N ILE A 603 -6.71 27.51 35.25
CA ILE A 603 -7.04 28.95 35.26
C ILE A 603 -8.14 29.24 34.24
N ALA A 604 -9.38 29.43 34.69
CA ALA A 604 -10.54 29.67 33.82
C ALA A 604 -11.28 30.99 34.12
N SER A 605 -10.91 31.67 35.20
CA SER A 605 -11.55 32.90 35.67
C SER A 605 -10.54 33.83 36.32
N GLN A 606 -10.96 35.07 36.59
CA GLN A 606 -10.18 36.02 37.38
C GLN A 606 -9.89 35.48 38.80
N GLY A 607 -10.82 34.74 39.40
CA GLY A 607 -10.61 34.09 40.70
C GLY A 607 -9.49 33.07 40.63
N ASP A 608 -9.53 32.17 39.65
CA ASP A 608 -8.49 31.15 39.47
C ASP A 608 -7.12 31.77 39.17
N LEU A 609 -7.10 32.91 38.45
CA LEU A 609 -5.86 33.64 38.17
C LEU A 609 -5.30 34.30 39.43
N VAL A 610 -6.15 34.85 40.30
CA VAL A 610 -5.73 35.38 41.61
C VAL A 610 -5.17 34.27 42.49
N ASP A 611 -5.83 33.11 42.53
CA ASP A 611 -5.38 31.96 43.32
C ASP A 611 -4.06 31.39 42.77
N PHE A 612 -3.91 31.33 41.44
CA PHE A 612 -2.66 30.99 40.80
C PHE A 612 -1.53 31.95 41.17
N LEU A 613 -1.75 33.27 41.05
CA LEU A 613 -0.73 34.28 41.34
C LEU A 613 -0.30 34.23 42.82
N ARG A 614 -1.24 34.09 43.75
CA ARG A 614 -0.95 33.95 45.18
C ARG A 614 -0.16 32.69 45.52
N GLY A 615 -0.22 31.66 44.67
CA GLY A 615 0.56 30.43 44.79
C GLY A 615 1.98 30.51 44.20
N LEU A 616 2.38 31.62 43.56
CA LEU A 616 3.70 31.77 42.94
C LEU A 616 4.89 31.98 43.88
N PRO A 617 4.77 32.65 45.06
CA PRO A 617 5.90 32.85 45.96
C PRO A 617 6.46 31.51 46.41
N GLY A 618 7.60 31.15 45.82
CA GLY A 618 8.17 29.83 45.97
C GLY A 618 7.39 28.73 45.24
N ALA A 619 7.13 28.86 43.93
CA ALA A 619 6.86 27.74 42.98
C ALA A 619 8.01 27.53 41.94
N PRO A 620 8.32 26.35 41.30
CA PRO A 620 9.33 26.33 40.26
C PRO A 620 8.67 26.87 38.99
N VAL A 621 9.50 27.10 37.99
CA VAL A 621 9.09 27.37 36.62
C VAL A 621 7.89 26.53 36.18
N HIS A 622 6.80 27.19 35.79
CA HIS A 622 5.59 26.55 35.28
C HIS A 622 5.74 26.21 33.79
N GLY A 623 6.41 25.10 33.47
CA GLY A 623 6.50 24.58 32.11
C GLY A 623 7.64 23.59 31.90
N ALA A 624 7.72 23.05 30.69
CA ALA A 624 8.73 22.08 30.27
C ALA A 624 9.59 22.64 29.13
N VAL A 625 10.86 22.22 29.10
CA VAL A 625 11.77 22.50 27.99
C VAL A 625 11.81 21.29 27.07
N GLU A 626 11.46 21.49 25.80
CA GLU A 626 11.41 20.45 24.78
C GLU A 626 12.50 20.70 23.72
N HIS A 627 13.01 19.63 23.12
CA HIS A 627 13.93 19.74 21.99
C HIS A 627 13.12 19.99 20.71
N ALA A 628 13.42 21.08 20.00
CA ALA A 628 12.62 21.56 18.87
C ALA A 628 13.27 21.32 17.50
N GLY A 629 14.47 20.72 17.46
CA GLY A 629 15.23 20.44 16.24
C GLY A 629 16.62 21.06 16.26
N THR A 630 17.23 21.22 15.09
CA THR A 630 18.55 21.84 14.93
C THR A 630 18.50 23.02 13.96
N ALA A 631 19.39 24.00 14.15
CA ALA A 631 19.58 25.13 13.25
C ALA A 631 21.04 25.59 13.26
N THR A 632 21.44 26.34 12.22
CA THR A 632 22.81 26.85 12.09
C THR A 632 23.03 28.11 12.93
N ASP A 633 24.05 28.08 13.79
CA ASP A 633 24.44 29.19 14.67
C ASP A 633 25.19 30.31 13.93
N PHE A 634 25.47 31.42 14.62
CA PHE A 634 26.24 32.55 14.08
C PHE A 634 27.67 32.19 13.67
N ALA A 635 28.22 31.08 14.18
CA ALA A 635 29.55 30.56 13.85
C ALA A 635 29.51 29.50 12.73
N GLY A 636 28.34 29.23 12.14
CA GLY A 636 28.16 28.27 11.05
C GLY A 636 28.09 26.80 11.50
N ARG A 637 27.91 26.54 12.80
CA ARG A 637 27.78 25.19 13.37
C ARG A 637 26.31 24.80 13.50
N GLU A 638 26.02 23.51 13.37
CA GLU A 638 24.70 22.98 13.70
C GLU A 638 24.52 22.95 15.22
N SER A 639 23.38 23.44 15.71
CA SER A 639 23.10 23.57 17.15
C SER A 639 21.65 23.24 17.45
N SER A 640 21.41 22.66 18.62
CA SER A 640 20.08 22.24 19.06
C SER A 640 19.23 23.45 19.47
N LEU A 641 17.99 23.44 19.01
CA LEU A 641 16.95 24.36 19.45
C LEU A 641 16.17 23.72 20.59
N TYR A 642 15.83 24.54 21.58
CA TYR A 642 14.94 24.15 22.67
C TYR A 642 13.82 25.17 22.80
N THR A 643 12.60 24.66 22.96
CA THR A 643 11.40 25.47 23.16
C THR A 643 10.85 25.26 24.56
N PHE A 644 10.21 26.29 25.10
CA PHE A 644 9.57 26.26 26.41
C PHE A 644 8.05 26.19 26.25
N ARG A 645 7.44 25.17 26.83
CA ARG A 645 6.00 24.95 26.86
C ARG A 645 5.45 25.15 28.27
N GLY A 646 4.76 26.26 28.51
CA GLY A 646 4.23 26.62 29.82
C GLY A 646 3.83 28.09 29.93
N LEU A 647 3.70 28.57 31.17
CA LEU A 647 3.39 29.97 31.46
C LEU A 647 4.67 30.78 31.60
N VAL A 648 4.71 31.93 30.92
CA VAL A 648 5.79 32.91 31.03
C VAL A 648 5.24 34.29 31.40
N PHE A 649 6.10 35.12 31.97
CA PHE A 649 5.77 36.43 32.51
C PHE A 649 6.51 37.53 31.75
N ARG A 650 5.82 38.62 31.43
CA ARG A 650 6.43 39.77 30.76
C ARG A 650 6.06 41.06 31.47
N GLY A 651 7.06 41.79 31.96
CA GLY A 651 6.92 43.17 32.41
C GLY A 651 6.87 44.12 31.21
N ASP A 652 5.88 45.01 31.16
CA ASP A 652 5.76 46.01 30.11
C ASP A 652 5.04 47.27 30.63
N SER A 653 5.51 48.45 30.20
CA SER A 653 4.90 49.73 30.59
C SER A 653 3.61 50.04 29.82
N ARG A 654 3.35 49.35 28.70
CA ARG A 654 2.16 49.59 27.88
C ARG A 654 0.92 49.00 28.55
N ALA A 655 -0.17 49.77 28.52
CA ALA A 655 -1.46 49.34 29.04
C ALA A 655 -2.08 48.21 28.17
N PRO A 656 -2.95 47.37 28.77
CA PRO A 656 -3.56 46.22 28.08
C PRO A 656 -4.28 46.59 26.78
N ASP A 657 -4.99 47.72 26.75
CA ASP A 657 -5.66 48.20 25.53
C ASP A 657 -4.67 48.46 24.39
N ALA A 658 -3.50 49.02 24.68
CA ALA A 658 -2.47 49.26 23.67
C ALA A 658 -1.85 47.95 23.16
N ILE A 659 -1.72 46.94 24.02
CA ILE A 659 -1.27 45.61 23.60
C ILE A 659 -2.33 44.92 22.73
N ARG A 660 -3.60 44.98 23.13
CA ARG A 660 -4.71 44.46 22.34
C ARG A 660 -4.78 45.12 20.96
N ASP A 661 -4.71 46.45 20.91
CA ASP A 661 -4.83 47.21 19.66
C ASP A 661 -3.64 46.95 18.71
N ALA A 662 -2.48 46.59 19.25
CA ALA A 662 -1.32 46.11 18.48
C ALA A 662 -1.43 44.63 18.04
N GLY A 663 -2.49 43.92 18.43
CA GLY A 663 -2.68 42.49 18.17
C GLY A 663 -1.82 41.57 19.05
N GLY A 664 -1.23 42.09 20.12
CA GLY A 664 -0.31 41.39 21.02
C GLY A 664 1.09 42.01 21.04
N PHE A 665 2.09 41.23 21.45
CA PHE A 665 3.49 41.65 21.46
C PHE A 665 4.20 41.22 20.18
N LYS A 666 4.96 42.14 19.60
CA LYS A 666 5.69 41.94 18.35
C LYS A 666 7.19 42.03 18.56
N SER A 667 7.94 41.21 17.83
CA SER A 667 9.38 41.39 17.68
C SER A 667 9.68 42.81 17.22
N LYS A 668 10.72 43.42 17.78
CA LYS A 668 11.17 44.76 17.39
C LYS A 668 11.81 44.77 16.01
N ASN A 669 12.51 43.70 15.65
CA ASN A 669 13.11 43.50 14.33
C ASN A 669 12.29 42.52 13.47
N ASP A 670 12.49 42.59 12.16
CA ASP A 670 11.79 41.78 11.16
C ASP A 670 12.35 40.36 11.10
N LEU A 671 11.61 39.40 11.69
CA LEU A 671 12.02 37.99 11.77
C LEU A 671 11.99 37.25 10.42
N SER A 672 11.56 37.88 9.32
CA SER A 672 11.76 37.30 7.98
C SER A 672 13.25 37.32 7.57
N ARG A 673 14.06 38.13 8.24
CA ARG A 673 15.50 38.19 8.04
C ARG A 673 16.19 37.07 8.82
N PRO A 674 17.01 36.22 8.17
CA PRO A 674 17.64 35.06 8.81
C PRO A 674 18.54 35.42 10.01
N GLU A 675 19.15 36.60 10.02
CA GLU A 675 19.95 37.10 11.14
C GLU A 675 19.09 37.41 12.37
N ASP A 676 17.95 38.09 12.19
CA ASP A 676 17.03 38.45 13.26
C ASP A 676 16.29 37.21 13.80
N LEU A 677 15.93 36.27 12.92
CA LEU A 677 15.35 34.99 13.34
C LEU A 677 16.34 34.16 14.18
N ARG A 678 17.61 34.10 13.77
CA ARG A 678 18.65 33.39 14.52
C ARG A 678 18.92 34.04 15.88
N GLU A 679 18.90 35.37 15.94
CA GLU A 679 18.98 36.10 17.21
C GLU A 679 17.78 35.75 18.11
N ALA A 680 16.55 35.76 17.57
CA ALA A 680 15.36 35.38 18.32
C ALA A 680 15.40 33.93 18.84
N GLN A 681 16.04 33.03 18.09
CA GLN A 681 16.29 31.62 18.44
C GLN A 681 17.41 31.42 19.47
N GLY A 682 18.11 32.47 19.91
CA GLY A 682 19.26 32.33 20.82
C GLY A 682 20.51 31.75 20.15
N LEU A 683 20.56 31.79 18.82
CA LEU A 683 21.67 31.32 17.99
C LEU A 683 22.44 32.47 17.32
N GLY A 684 22.04 33.72 17.58
CA GLY A 684 22.71 34.93 17.11
C GLY A 684 23.96 35.28 17.91
N GLN A 685 24.62 36.37 17.49
CA GLN A 685 25.80 36.89 18.20
C GLN A 685 25.45 37.47 19.58
N ALA A 686 24.25 38.04 19.70
CA ALA A 686 23.62 38.39 20.97
C ALA A 686 22.63 37.29 21.37
N ILE A 687 22.60 36.95 22.66
CA ILE A 687 21.74 35.91 23.22
C ILE A 687 21.00 36.49 24.43
N GLY A 688 19.68 36.30 24.47
CA GLY A 688 18.81 36.74 25.56
C GLY A 688 18.56 38.25 25.61
N ALA A 689 18.42 38.82 26.80
CA ALA A 689 17.97 40.20 27.10
C ALA A 689 18.88 41.32 26.53
N THR A 690 20.00 40.95 25.91
CA THR A 690 20.90 41.87 25.19
C THR A 690 20.61 41.94 23.69
N GLY A 691 19.77 41.03 23.18
CA GLY A 691 19.36 40.96 21.79
C GLY A 691 18.17 41.87 21.45
N THR A 692 17.98 42.12 20.16
CA THR A 692 16.94 43.04 19.66
C THR A 692 15.79 42.37 18.90
N ALA A 693 15.90 41.07 18.61
CA ALA A 693 14.88 40.28 17.93
C ALA A 693 14.09 39.37 18.89
N GLY A 694 12.79 39.26 18.66
CA GLY A 694 11.85 38.53 19.52
C GLY A 694 11.26 39.39 20.64
N VAL A 695 10.46 38.73 21.48
CA VAL A 695 9.77 39.26 22.64
C VAL A 695 10.26 38.52 23.88
N SER A 696 11.10 39.20 24.66
CA SER A 696 11.68 38.66 25.89
C SER A 696 10.62 38.45 26.97
N CYS A 697 10.59 37.26 27.54
CA CYS A 697 9.75 36.87 28.67
C CYS A 697 10.62 36.14 29.72
N ALA A 698 10.13 36.10 30.95
CA ALA A 698 10.77 35.38 32.04
C ALA A 698 9.92 34.19 32.48
N ARG A 699 10.57 33.11 32.90
CA ARG A 699 9.91 31.96 33.54
C ARG A 699 9.43 32.24 34.96
N GLU A 700 9.99 33.27 35.59
CA GLU A 700 9.73 33.64 36.98
C GLU A 700 9.17 35.05 37.03
N LEU A 701 8.13 35.25 37.82
CA LEU A 701 7.48 36.56 38.00
C LEU A 701 8.49 37.63 38.46
N GLY A 702 9.32 37.31 39.45
CA GLY A 702 10.31 38.25 40.01
C GLY A 702 11.32 38.78 38.99
N ARG A 703 11.63 37.99 37.96
CA ARG A 703 12.60 38.34 36.92
C ARG A 703 12.07 39.36 35.91
N CYS A 704 10.75 39.49 35.79
CA CYS A 704 10.12 40.47 34.90
C CYS A 704 9.71 41.78 35.59
N LEU A 705 9.60 41.79 36.93
CA LEU A 705 9.20 42.97 37.72
C LEU A 705 10.06 44.22 37.46
N PRO A 706 11.40 44.15 37.34
CA PRO A 706 12.22 45.34 37.09
C PRO A 706 11.92 46.06 35.76
N TYR A 707 11.19 45.40 34.85
CA TYR A 707 10.88 45.90 33.51
C TYR A 707 9.43 46.35 33.35
N CYS A 708 8.58 46.19 34.39
CA CYS A 708 7.14 46.44 34.28
C CYS A 708 6.78 47.93 34.10
N ASP A 709 7.67 48.86 34.49
CA ASP A 709 7.48 50.32 34.36
C ASP A 709 8.55 50.97 33.47
N TYR A 710 9.37 50.19 32.78
CA TYR A 710 10.54 50.68 32.07
C TYR A 710 10.14 51.70 30.98
N GLY A 711 10.46 52.98 31.21
CA GLY A 711 10.09 54.09 30.32
C GLY A 711 8.69 54.68 30.53
N SER A 712 7.95 54.25 31.55
CA SER A 712 6.64 54.78 31.93
C SER A 712 6.76 56.15 32.62
N PRO A 713 6.08 57.21 32.15
CA PRO A 713 6.08 58.52 32.81
C PRO A 713 5.08 58.62 33.98
N TYR A 714 4.37 57.54 34.32
CA TYR A 714 3.19 57.57 35.20
C TYR A 714 3.30 56.72 36.48
N GLY A 715 4.46 56.12 36.77
CA GLY A 715 4.67 55.28 37.97
C GLY A 715 3.89 53.96 38.02
N ARG A 716 3.06 53.67 37.00
CA ARG A 716 2.31 52.44 36.82
C ARG A 716 3.00 51.50 35.83
N GLY A 717 2.94 50.20 36.11
CA GLY A 717 3.50 49.14 35.28
C GLY A 717 2.57 47.91 35.18
N PHE A 718 2.86 47.02 34.23
CA PHE A 718 2.05 45.82 34.02
C PHE A 718 2.94 44.57 33.93
N VAL A 719 2.41 43.46 34.42
CA VAL A 719 2.96 42.13 34.16
C VAL A 719 1.92 41.27 33.46
N TYR A 720 2.27 40.76 32.29
CA TYR A 720 1.42 39.89 31.47
C TYR A 720 1.79 38.43 31.69
N ILE A 721 0.78 37.59 31.89
CA ILE A 721 0.90 36.13 32.00
C ILE A 721 0.53 35.54 30.64
N ILE A 722 1.43 34.73 30.08
CA ILE A 722 1.35 34.29 28.68
C ILE A 722 1.46 32.77 28.63
N ASP A 723 0.53 32.12 27.95
CA ASP A 723 0.55 30.68 27.68
C ASP A 723 1.24 30.40 26.35
N THR A 724 2.45 29.81 26.41
CA THR A 724 3.21 29.51 25.19
C THR A 724 2.59 28.40 24.35
N ALA A 725 1.65 27.62 24.89
CA ALA A 725 0.90 26.63 24.12
C ALA A 725 -0.10 27.25 23.14
N ARG A 726 -0.37 28.57 23.24
CA ARG A 726 -1.38 29.28 22.44
C ARG A 726 -0.82 30.30 21.46
N LEU A 727 0.48 30.25 21.17
CA LEU A 727 1.11 31.19 20.24
C LEU A 727 0.60 31.04 18.79
N GLY A 728 0.06 29.88 18.43
CA GLY A 728 -0.42 29.57 17.08
C GLY A 728 0.69 29.24 16.09
N GLU A 729 0.31 28.94 14.84
CA GLU A 729 1.25 28.49 13.83
C GLU A 729 2.34 29.51 13.50
N GLY A 730 3.56 29.01 13.28
CA GLY A 730 4.73 29.82 12.92
C GLY A 730 5.37 30.60 14.07
N ARG A 731 4.86 30.48 15.31
CA ARG A 731 5.41 31.17 16.49
C ARG A 731 5.96 30.17 17.49
N GLN A 732 7.12 30.49 18.06
CA GLN A 732 7.84 29.64 19.00
C GLN A 732 8.35 30.46 20.19
N ALA A 733 8.45 29.79 21.35
CA ALA A 733 9.02 30.31 22.58
C ALA A 733 10.34 29.57 22.86
N TYR A 734 11.47 30.20 22.57
CA TYR A 734 12.79 29.58 22.66
C TYR A 734 13.38 29.74 24.06
N ASP A 735 13.88 28.64 24.62
CA ASP A 735 14.48 28.62 25.96
C ASP A 735 15.96 29.03 25.88
N MET A 736 16.25 30.29 26.23
CA MET A 736 17.59 30.87 26.08
C MET A 736 18.62 30.18 26.97
N ALA A 737 18.22 29.76 28.17
CA ALA A 737 19.10 29.05 29.09
C ALA A 737 19.48 27.67 28.55
N ALA A 738 18.50 26.88 28.10
CA ALA A 738 18.73 25.55 27.55
C ALA A 738 19.56 25.62 26.27
N ILE A 739 19.25 26.55 25.36
CA ILE A 739 19.99 26.74 24.11
C ILE A 739 21.44 27.16 24.40
N SER A 740 21.67 28.12 25.29
CA SER A 740 23.02 28.60 25.57
C SER A 740 23.88 27.60 26.37
N VAL A 741 23.30 26.90 27.35
CA VAL A 741 24.03 25.96 28.21
C VAL A 741 24.24 24.61 27.51
N ARG A 742 23.21 24.05 26.87
CA ARG A 742 23.29 22.70 26.28
C ARG A 742 24.08 22.67 24.98
N ASN A 743 24.11 23.76 24.21
CA ASN A 743 25.02 23.90 23.07
C ASN A 743 26.45 24.34 23.50
N GLY A 744 26.68 24.54 24.81
CA GLY A 744 28.00 24.85 25.35
C GLY A 744 28.49 26.27 25.06
N TYR A 745 27.60 27.21 24.71
CA TYR A 745 27.95 28.62 24.54
C TYR A 745 28.29 29.29 25.88
N LYS A 746 27.61 28.88 26.94
CA LYS A 746 27.84 29.35 28.32
C LYS A 746 27.93 28.16 29.28
N ARG A 747 28.67 28.32 30.37
CA ARG A 747 28.84 27.27 31.40
C ARG A 747 27.64 27.16 32.35
N GLN A 748 26.84 28.21 32.44
CA GLN A 748 25.66 28.32 33.31
C GLN A 748 24.69 29.32 32.69
N ASP A 749 23.44 29.31 33.18
CA ASP A 749 22.44 30.26 32.72
C ASP A 749 22.79 31.69 33.18
N GLU A 750 23.12 32.55 32.22
CA GLU A 750 23.33 33.99 32.45
C GLU A 750 22.15 34.84 31.93
N SER A 751 21.16 34.22 31.28
CA SER A 751 19.92 34.86 30.83
C SER A 751 18.90 35.00 31.98
N GLY A 752 19.10 34.28 33.08
CA GLY A 752 18.24 34.35 34.26
C GLY A 752 16.85 33.76 34.03
N GLY A 753 16.78 32.64 33.31
CA GLY A 753 15.53 31.93 33.04
C GLY A 753 14.71 32.55 31.89
N GLU A 754 15.33 33.32 31.00
CA GLU A 754 14.65 33.96 29.88
C GLU A 754 14.10 32.94 28.87
N VAL A 755 12.92 33.28 28.34
CA VAL A 755 12.29 32.62 27.21
C VAL A 755 11.99 33.71 26.18
N ASN A 756 12.65 33.62 25.01
CA ASN A 756 12.47 34.59 23.95
C ASN A 756 11.42 34.08 22.96
N VAL A 757 10.32 34.83 22.81
CA VAL A 757 9.19 34.43 21.98
C VAL A 757 9.20 35.21 20.68
N THR A 758 9.08 34.54 19.54
CA THR A 758 9.06 35.20 18.21
C THR A 758 8.05 36.35 18.12
N ASP A 759 6.78 36.05 18.38
CA ASP A 759 5.65 36.98 18.46
C ASP A 759 4.62 36.40 19.43
N ILE A 760 3.85 37.25 20.12
CA ILE A 760 2.83 36.81 21.09
C ILE A 760 1.48 37.40 20.69
N PRO A 761 0.53 36.60 20.17
CA PRO A 761 -0.81 37.11 19.88
C PRO A 761 -1.55 37.45 21.18
N HIS A 762 -2.45 38.43 21.15
CA HIS A 762 -3.23 38.81 22.33
C HIS A 762 -4.07 37.64 22.91
N SER A 763 -4.49 36.68 22.06
CA SER A 763 -5.20 35.46 22.50
C SER A 763 -4.33 34.49 23.32
N ALA A 764 -3.01 34.61 23.29
CA ALA A 764 -2.10 33.82 24.13
C ALA A 764 -1.87 34.43 25.52
N VAL A 765 -2.32 35.66 25.75
CA VAL A 765 -2.24 36.33 27.06
C VAL A 765 -3.36 35.79 27.94
N VAL A 766 -3.04 35.11 29.04
CA VAL A 766 -4.00 34.59 30.03
C VAL A 766 -4.68 35.72 30.78
N GLY A 767 -3.90 36.74 31.13
CA GLY A 767 -4.32 37.90 31.91
C GLY A 767 -3.12 38.76 32.28
N TRP A 768 -3.35 39.78 33.09
CA TRP A 768 -2.31 40.69 33.54
C TRP A 768 -2.52 41.19 34.96
N LEU A 769 -1.42 41.56 35.59
CA LEU A 769 -1.35 42.26 36.85
C LEU A 769 -1.05 43.74 36.60
N GLU A 770 -1.92 44.62 37.07
CA GLU A 770 -1.63 46.06 37.16
C GLU A 770 -0.85 46.36 38.44
N ILE A 771 0.26 47.09 38.31
CA ILE A 771 1.12 47.50 39.42
C ILE A 771 1.05 49.03 39.54
N PRO A 772 0.26 49.58 40.48
CA PRO A 772 0.01 51.03 40.58
C PRO A 772 1.22 51.87 41.01
N ASP A 773 2.17 51.28 41.73
CA ASP A 773 3.38 51.93 42.26
C ASP A 773 4.64 51.10 41.92
N ALA A 774 4.85 50.91 40.61
CA ALA A 774 5.89 50.04 40.09
C ALA A 774 7.31 50.59 40.36
N ASP A 775 7.45 51.91 40.45
CA ASP A 775 8.72 52.60 40.71
C ASP A 775 9.35 52.24 42.07
N ASN A 776 8.52 51.99 43.09
CA ASN A 776 8.96 51.58 44.41
C ASN A 776 9.30 50.08 44.49
N LEU A 777 8.59 49.24 43.72
CA LEU A 777 8.89 47.81 43.58
C LEU A 777 10.23 47.56 42.87
N ARG A 778 10.59 48.40 41.88
CA ARG A 778 11.85 48.32 41.14
C ARG A 778 13.11 48.57 42.00
N LYS A 779 12.99 49.33 43.10
CA LYS A 779 14.12 49.72 43.97
C LYS A 779 14.38 48.74 45.14
N GLY A 780 13.52 47.74 45.32
CA GLY A 780 13.65 46.70 46.35
C GLY A 780 14.38 45.44 45.87
N ASP A 781 14.61 44.50 46.79
CA ASP A 781 15.14 43.15 46.50
C ASP A 781 14.13 42.36 45.62
N PRO A 782 14.50 41.85 44.42
CA PRO A 782 13.59 41.16 43.52
C PRO A 782 12.87 39.95 44.14
N ASP A 783 13.54 39.22 45.03
CA ASP A 783 12.99 38.00 45.63
C ASP A 783 12.07 38.32 46.83
N GLY A 784 12.39 39.37 47.59
CA GLY A 784 11.51 39.91 48.64
C GLY A 784 10.29 40.67 48.10
N GLY A 785 10.41 41.25 46.90
CA GLY A 785 9.35 42.03 46.25
C GLY A 785 8.17 41.20 45.76
N VAL A 786 8.39 39.96 45.32
CA VAL A 786 7.30 39.06 44.86
C VAL A 786 6.40 38.66 46.02
N ALA A 787 6.97 38.23 47.16
CA ALA A 787 6.18 37.84 48.33
C ALA A 787 5.36 39.03 48.87
N ALA A 788 5.99 40.20 49.01
CA ALA A 788 5.31 41.42 49.44
C ALA A 788 4.20 41.88 48.47
N LEU A 789 4.41 41.73 47.16
CA LEU A 789 3.40 42.01 46.13
C LEU A 789 2.23 41.03 46.20
N MET A 790 2.49 39.74 46.45
CA MET A 790 1.43 38.74 46.57
C MET A 790 0.63 38.87 47.88
N ASP A 791 1.28 39.23 48.99
CA ASP A 791 0.63 39.48 50.29
C ASP A 791 -0.31 40.69 50.24
N THR A 792 0.00 41.67 49.39
CA THR A 792 -0.80 42.88 49.18
C THR A 792 -1.66 42.84 47.91
N LEU A 793 -1.72 41.67 47.24
CA LEU A 793 -2.43 41.49 45.99
C LEU A 793 -3.95 41.59 46.19
N GLU A 794 -4.48 42.77 45.90
CA GLU A 794 -5.91 42.97 45.84
C GLU A 794 -6.46 42.45 44.50
N PRO A 795 -7.51 41.60 44.50
CA PRO A 795 -8.07 41.01 43.28
C PRO A 795 -8.45 42.02 42.18
N ARG A 796 -8.73 43.28 42.54
CA ARG A 796 -9.07 44.35 41.60
C ARG A 796 -7.95 44.75 40.63
N TYR A 797 -6.70 44.40 40.95
CA TYR A 797 -5.53 44.66 40.10
C TYR A 797 -5.13 43.45 39.24
N VAL A 798 -5.80 42.32 39.41
CA VAL A 798 -5.62 41.11 38.59
C VAL A 798 -6.74 41.06 37.57
N HIS A 799 -6.40 40.98 36.29
CA HIS A 799 -7.36 41.02 35.22
C HIS A 799 -7.21 39.78 34.34
N PHE A 800 -8.32 39.08 34.15
CA PHE A 800 -8.39 37.94 33.25
C PHE A 800 -8.66 38.42 31.82
N ASN A 801 -7.96 37.87 30.83
CA ASN A 801 -8.16 38.25 29.45
C ASN A 801 -9.40 37.52 28.87
N PRO A 802 -10.47 38.23 28.49
CA PRO A 802 -11.66 37.59 27.96
C PRO A 802 -11.42 36.89 26.60
N GLN A 803 -10.39 37.28 25.85
CA GLN A 803 -10.03 36.63 24.58
C GLN A 803 -9.21 35.35 24.76
N TYR A 804 -8.82 34.99 25.99
CA TYR A 804 -8.06 33.78 26.24
C TYR A 804 -8.91 32.49 26.09
N HIS A 805 -10.23 32.57 26.20
CA HIS A 805 -11.14 31.43 25.98
C HIS A 805 -12.03 31.58 24.75
N ALA A 806 -11.87 32.68 23.99
CA ALA A 806 -12.52 32.88 22.70
C ALA A 806 -11.69 32.20 21.60
#